data_AF-A0A6G8MVN9-F1
#
_entry.id   AF-A0A6G8MVN9-F1
#
_cell.length_a   1.000
_cell.length_b   1.000
_cell.length_c   1.000
_cell.angle_alpha   90.00
_cell.angle_beta   90.00
_cell.angle_gamma   90.00
#
_symmetry.space_group_name_H-M   'P 1'
#
loop_
_entity.id
_entity.type
_entity.pdbx_description
1 polymer ?
#
loop_
_entity_poly.entity_id
_entity_poly.type
_entity_poly.pdbx_seq_one_letter_code
_entity_poly.pdbx_strand_id
1 'polypeptide(L)'
;MNKWLAKTLVGCFALLSAYALAFQDIDHSIYFPSVAQSHGSCSGAPSNQFTHFNQSHITGTSGNPLQFCSINSNRPPNGCDGQLCTVTGTSSIPSLSLTGGNAFPTWNSSTNIQCSNSQATSNTGLNEVNLSSGCSLTFLANSSSYRVKRFQLNQGAEAILNSGDYFFESANFAQNGQLKIEGDVRIFIRNSVGISGSHFNPTGAGTLTIIAYDDIQLNGSSLINGYIYSAKQLTLNGTSTINGRVTVRQLTMNADSEINQFEQQGYACFTDDFNRSSLGQNWIPYTSSGNFTPSIISNRMRLTEAITNQATAVTYQRIFPAAGNLVTVEFDYYAWANLTGNGADGVSVIFSDATVTPRTGGFGGSLGYAPRTDSNPVKPGFAGGWLGVGLDEWGNYSNATEGRQGGPGFRQQAVAIRGSESANYQYLVGTAANLNPKLDVRRTCQWWGGGCSFPGAGPGHRYFITIDSRSGGAVWVRVDRSVNGTMYTVIDWHNVLSNSNQGATPADFLLSLAGSTGASVNNHEIENFKVCALKSRPVGQLIDHFRFTLPQQGLTCSASEVQIKACANDNCSQLYTDPVTATLSPNSAPSATGGWVGGSQVNFNNGIATAQLRRNSVGNVSVNVLGSTPASKPFQVNLCSYTNNPNSYSTANCTVNFADSGFIVDVPNAYANQTVTGTIKAVRKDNASQQCLPSFGNVQKSVAFWSEYLNPTANNSGFQSVSVGVNGTPIGQSANNATSISLNFNQNGEASFPISYREVGSLALHARFTGSGDEQGLLLEGEDSFIRVPRALVLSANHSYNPTHQNGQCSAEDISCNVFARADENFDLNIRAVVAAPIEDNDFTNNLTAYNYQQQNIALQHTLVQPSAGQSGVLGVNEYTHLLGGTTTVAQKVSEVGVFDFSLVAPTHYLGLDLASANLPIDVVSTGPIGRFIPAYFDVSPMTVTLAAACSTSGQPFTYLGQPFSYANNPGLYLQPKSGSGSDTLNYLIGDWWRYENSWTERDYSDAANDLSIVFTNQLDEPVTRQTASTSGVILDGERLSYQKPLQPKPVFNAAFNLTLSASDLTDLDGVCYRLDATSPCLGFVFSNIDQTMSLYWGKLVIQDVYGPETQALEQPIYVEHFTNNGFVRTIEDSCTALPAITGFTLQSDPNNNGYTVLTTGVAVPPQVLAEHSAANLNSGQRAIRFSAPGAGARGVIDSVLDLNAHNLLWLAEDQRW
;
A
#
# COMPACT_ATOMS: atom_id res chain seq x y z
N MET A 1 -20.40 28.71 65.36
CA MET A 1 -21.21 27.53 65.77
C MET A 1 -20.57 26.31 65.14
N ASN A 2 -19.71 25.60 65.86
CA ASN A 2 -20.01 24.53 66.83
C ASN A 2 -19.77 23.18 66.14
N LYS A 3 -18.61 22.56 66.36
CA LYS A 3 -18.22 21.76 67.54
C LYS A 3 -18.88 20.38 67.54
N TRP A 4 -18.11 19.41 67.03
CA TRP A 4 -18.00 18.04 67.55
C TRP A 4 -16.74 17.40 66.92
N LEU A 5 -15.53 17.88 67.23
CA LEU A 5 -14.65 17.50 68.35
C LEU A 5 -14.54 15.99 68.63
N ALA A 6 -13.37 15.47 68.23
CA ALA A 6 -12.45 14.68 69.04
C ALA A 6 -12.92 13.29 69.53
N LYS A 7 -12.57 12.25 68.77
CA LYS A 7 -12.26 10.90 69.28
C LYS A 7 -11.65 9.98 68.21
N THR A 8 -10.50 10.33 67.61
CA THR A 8 -9.65 9.36 66.87
C THR A 8 -8.26 9.90 66.58
N LEU A 9 -7.56 10.43 67.60
CA LEU A 9 -6.13 10.77 67.47
C LEU A 9 -5.38 10.36 68.74
N VAL A 10 -5.59 9.11 69.18
CA VAL A 10 -4.76 8.40 70.15
C VAL A 10 -4.71 6.95 69.66
N GLY A 11 -3.79 6.67 68.74
CA GLY A 11 -3.68 5.35 68.10
C GLY A 11 -2.48 5.16 67.19
N CYS A 12 -1.43 5.99 67.31
CA CYS A 12 -0.17 5.82 66.55
C CYS A 12 1.08 5.94 67.42
N PHE A 13 0.99 5.58 68.71
CA PHE A 13 2.14 5.42 69.59
C PHE A 13 2.09 4.04 70.27
N ALA A 14 2.25 2.98 69.47
CA ALA A 14 2.63 1.64 69.93
C ALA A 14 2.89 0.69 68.75
N LEU A 15 3.76 1.06 67.81
CA LEU A 15 4.46 0.09 66.97
C LEU A 15 5.90 0.57 66.87
N LEU A 16 6.65 0.39 67.96
CA LEU A 16 8.10 0.23 67.85
C LEU A 16 8.32 -0.99 66.97
N SER A 17 8.53 -0.75 65.69
CA SER A 17 9.15 -1.71 64.79
C SER A 17 10.43 -2.18 65.46
N ALA A 18 10.48 -3.46 65.79
CA ALA A 18 11.72 -4.12 66.19
C ALA A 18 12.73 -3.86 65.06
N TYR A 19 13.63 -2.91 65.25
CA TYR A 19 14.84 -2.80 64.45
C TYR A 19 15.53 -4.15 64.59
N ALA A 20 15.61 -4.91 63.50
CA ALA A 20 16.59 -5.98 63.41
C ALA A 20 17.95 -5.31 63.63
N LEU A 21 18.56 -5.53 64.80
CA LEU A 21 19.90 -5.03 65.08
C LEU A 21 20.84 -5.70 64.07
N ALA A 22 21.33 -4.92 63.12
CA ALA A 22 22.43 -5.34 62.27
C ALA A 22 23.69 -5.53 63.14
N PHE A 23 24.53 -6.50 62.80
CA PHE A 23 25.80 -6.69 63.50
C PHE A 23 26.64 -5.40 63.36
N GLN A 24 27.25 -4.96 64.46
CA GLN A 24 28.01 -3.71 64.47
C GLN A 24 29.10 -3.68 63.39
N ASP A 25 29.43 -2.50 62.87
CA ASP A 25 30.60 -2.36 62.03
C ASP A 25 31.87 -2.72 62.81
N ILE A 26 32.76 -3.49 62.17
CA ILE A 26 33.97 -4.00 62.81
C ILE A 26 35.11 -3.06 62.44
N ASP A 27 35.48 -2.20 63.38
CA ASP A 27 36.65 -1.35 63.21
C ASP A 27 37.92 -2.21 63.30
N HIS A 28 38.54 -2.45 62.14
CA HIS A 28 39.75 -3.26 62.05
C HIS A 28 40.94 -2.61 62.77
N SER A 29 40.96 -1.30 62.99
CA SER A 29 42.02 -0.65 63.77
C SER A 29 41.91 -0.92 65.26
N ILE A 30 40.70 -1.17 65.76
CA ILE A 30 40.43 -1.47 67.18
C ILE A 30 40.59 -2.96 67.44
N TYR A 31 39.94 -3.80 66.62
CA TYR A 31 39.87 -5.24 66.86
C TYR A 31 41.01 -6.02 66.21
N PHE A 32 41.68 -5.47 65.19
CA PHE A 32 42.81 -6.09 64.51
C PHE A 32 44.04 -5.16 64.37
N PRO A 33 44.55 -4.55 65.46
CA PRO A 33 45.63 -3.56 65.37
C PRO A 33 46.99 -4.14 65.01
N SER A 34 47.19 -5.46 65.08
CA SER A 34 48.46 -6.12 64.73
C SER A 34 48.23 -7.46 64.01
N VAL A 35 49.31 -8.12 63.59
CA VAL A 35 49.24 -9.42 62.88
C VAL A 35 48.65 -10.53 63.75
N ALA A 36 48.96 -10.54 65.05
CA ALA A 36 48.39 -11.46 66.02
C ALA A 36 48.27 -10.82 67.41
N GLN A 37 47.10 -10.94 68.04
CA GLN A 37 46.82 -10.39 69.37
C GLN A 37 45.79 -11.24 70.12
N SER A 38 45.76 -11.11 71.44
CA SER A 38 44.64 -11.57 72.25
C SER A 38 43.63 -10.47 72.53
N HIS A 39 42.38 -10.87 72.77
CA HIS A 39 41.34 -9.96 73.26
C HIS A 39 40.95 -10.22 74.74
N GLY A 40 40.39 -9.19 75.36
CA GLY A 40 39.92 -9.20 76.74
C GLY A 40 41.04 -8.90 77.74
N SER A 41 40.77 -9.10 79.04
CA SER A 41 41.79 -8.86 80.07
C SER A 41 42.67 -10.09 80.32
N CYS A 42 43.86 -9.87 80.87
CA CYS A 42 44.70 -10.95 81.40
C CYS A 42 44.12 -11.63 82.64
N SER A 43 43.23 -10.95 83.37
CA SER A 43 42.40 -11.59 84.38
C SER A 43 41.52 -12.66 83.71
N GLY A 44 41.69 -13.92 84.15
CA GLY A 44 40.99 -15.09 83.59
C GLY A 44 41.45 -15.53 82.20
N ALA A 45 42.63 -15.10 81.73
CA ALA A 45 43.20 -15.59 80.48
C ALA A 45 43.77 -17.02 80.65
N PRO A 46 43.66 -17.91 79.65
CA PRO A 46 44.33 -19.21 79.66
C PRO A 46 45.85 -19.06 79.82
N SER A 47 46.50 -20.02 80.47
CA SER A 47 47.96 -20.09 80.58
C SER A 47 48.45 -21.43 80.01
N ASN A 48 49.16 -21.46 78.87
CA ASN A 48 49.61 -20.35 78.03
C ASN A 48 48.51 -19.79 77.11
N GLN A 49 48.43 -18.45 77.00
CA GLN A 49 47.46 -17.79 76.11
C GLN A 49 47.88 -17.85 74.65
N PHE A 50 49.17 -17.75 74.38
CA PHE A 50 49.78 -18.07 73.10
C PHE A 50 50.67 -19.32 73.27
N THR A 51 50.40 -20.35 72.50
CA THR A 51 51.20 -21.57 72.46
C THR A 51 51.84 -21.68 71.09
N HIS A 52 53.17 -21.67 71.04
CA HIS A 52 53.94 -21.61 69.81
C HIS A 52 54.96 -22.75 69.77
N PHE A 53 54.82 -23.66 68.81
CA PHE A 53 55.63 -24.88 68.70
C PHE A 53 56.22 -25.10 67.30
N ASN A 54 57.21 -26.00 67.23
CA ASN A 54 57.83 -26.53 66.01
C ASN A 54 58.51 -25.48 65.09
N GLN A 55 58.13 -25.42 63.81
CA GLN A 55 58.64 -24.51 62.78
C GLN A 55 57.53 -23.55 62.32
N SER A 56 56.58 -23.22 63.21
CA SER A 56 55.53 -22.28 62.86
C SER A 56 56.02 -20.84 62.98
N HIS A 57 55.52 -19.95 62.11
CA HIS A 57 56.05 -18.60 61.94
C HIS A 57 54.96 -17.53 61.92
N ILE A 58 55.27 -16.35 62.45
CA ILE A 58 54.48 -15.13 62.31
C ILE A 58 55.36 -14.07 61.63
N THR A 59 54.89 -13.48 60.54
CA THR A 59 55.61 -12.41 59.84
C THR A 59 54.84 -11.08 59.91
N GLY A 60 55.56 -9.96 59.99
CA GLY A 60 55.00 -8.61 60.11
C GLY A 60 54.71 -8.15 61.55
N THR A 61 55.42 -8.71 62.53
CA THR A 61 55.52 -8.19 63.90
C THR A 61 56.48 -6.99 63.98
N SER A 62 57.40 -6.86 63.01
CA SER A 62 58.51 -5.90 63.01
C SER A 62 59.41 -6.01 64.26
N GLY A 63 59.49 -7.21 64.85
CA GLY A 63 60.24 -7.48 66.09
C GLY A 63 59.54 -7.00 67.37
N ASN A 64 58.32 -6.46 67.29
CA ASN A 64 57.58 -6.00 68.47
C ASN A 64 56.94 -7.17 69.23
N PRO A 65 56.86 -7.11 70.58
CA PRO A 65 56.14 -8.11 71.37
C PRO A 65 54.65 -8.15 71.01
N LEU A 66 54.09 -9.34 70.86
CA LEU A 66 52.67 -9.55 70.57
C LEU A 66 51.81 -9.29 71.80
N GLN A 67 50.60 -8.77 71.63
CA GLN A 67 49.69 -8.47 72.73
C GLN A 67 49.00 -9.72 73.28
N PHE A 68 49.74 -10.53 74.04
CA PHE A 68 49.23 -11.67 74.80
C PHE A 68 49.72 -11.62 76.26
N CYS A 69 48.94 -12.22 77.15
CA CYS A 69 49.23 -12.25 78.58
C CYS A 69 50.32 -13.25 78.96
N SER A 70 50.43 -14.36 78.24
CA SER A 70 51.40 -15.41 78.50
C SER A 70 51.70 -16.21 77.24
N ILE A 71 52.90 -16.79 77.18
CA ILE A 71 53.38 -17.63 76.10
C ILE A 71 54.24 -18.77 76.66
N ASN A 72 54.24 -19.94 76.03
CA ASN A 72 55.05 -21.09 76.44
C ASN A 72 56.56 -20.82 76.37
N SER A 73 57.33 -21.50 77.23
CA SER A 73 58.79 -21.36 77.30
C SER A 73 59.52 -21.98 76.10
N ASN A 74 59.05 -23.14 75.63
CA ASN A 74 59.69 -23.90 74.54
C ASN A 74 59.07 -23.50 73.19
N ARG A 75 59.61 -22.46 72.55
CA ARG A 75 59.08 -21.89 71.30
C ARG A 75 60.17 -21.72 70.22
N PRO A 76 59.80 -21.60 68.93
CA PRO A 76 60.76 -21.57 67.82
C PRO A 76 61.67 -20.31 67.89
N PRO A 77 63.00 -20.44 67.73
CA PRO A 77 63.93 -19.31 67.84
C PRO A 77 63.77 -18.27 66.73
N ASN A 78 63.18 -18.63 65.59
CA ASN A 78 62.90 -17.77 64.45
C ASN A 78 61.39 -17.62 64.20
N GLY A 79 60.59 -17.76 65.26
CA GLY A 79 59.13 -17.83 65.19
C GLY A 79 58.42 -16.52 64.81
N CYS A 80 59.01 -15.35 65.03
CA CYS A 80 58.45 -14.03 64.70
C CYS A 80 59.48 -13.19 63.94
N ASP A 81 59.27 -12.93 62.64
CA ASP A 81 60.19 -12.15 61.78
C ASP A 81 61.67 -12.57 61.88
N GLY A 82 61.92 -13.88 61.92
CA GLY A 82 63.27 -14.41 62.06
C GLY A 82 63.86 -14.33 63.47
N GLN A 83 63.05 -13.99 64.49
CA GLN A 83 63.44 -13.90 65.91
C GLN A 83 62.49 -14.69 66.82
N LEU A 84 62.83 -14.80 68.11
CA LEU A 84 62.01 -15.48 69.11
C LEU A 84 60.77 -14.61 69.41
N CYS A 85 59.57 -15.17 69.25
CA CYS A 85 58.34 -14.45 69.61
C CYS A 85 58.32 -14.05 71.08
N THR A 86 58.06 -12.78 71.38
CA THR A 86 57.82 -12.29 72.74
C THR A 86 56.41 -11.75 72.86
N VAL A 87 55.89 -11.67 74.09
CA VAL A 87 54.57 -11.11 74.36
C VAL A 87 54.66 -9.99 75.37
N THR A 88 53.74 -9.03 75.33
CA THR A 88 53.74 -7.85 76.21
C THR A 88 53.41 -8.18 77.67
N GLY A 89 52.84 -9.35 77.95
CA GLY A 89 52.32 -9.70 79.27
C GLY A 89 51.01 -8.99 79.62
N THR A 90 50.44 -8.24 78.66
CA THR A 90 49.18 -7.50 78.80
C THR A 90 48.31 -7.72 77.58
N SER A 91 46.99 -7.59 77.74
CA SER A 91 46.04 -7.58 76.63
C SER A 91 45.17 -6.35 76.78
N SER A 92 45.22 -5.46 75.78
CA SER A 92 44.51 -4.18 75.76
C SER A 92 43.41 -4.14 74.70
N ILE A 93 43.32 -5.17 73.87
CA ILE A 93 42.34 -5.24 72.79
C ILE A 93 40.98 -5.59 73.39
N PRO A 94 39.95 -4.75 73.20
CA PRO A 94 38.65 -5.03 73.75
C PRO A 94 38.08 -6.32 73.14
N SER A 95 37.48 -7.17 73.97
CA SER A 95 36.67 -8.27 73.46
C SER A 95 35.50 -7.70 72.65
N LEU A 96 35.29 -8.22 71.45
CA LEU A 96 34.08 -8.00 70.69
C LEU A 96 32.89 -8.54 71.51
N SER A 97 31.91 -7.68 71.79
CA SER A 97 30.70 -8.14 72.47
C SER A 97 29.91 -9.00 71.49
N LEU A 98 29.73 -10.29 71.80
CA LEU A 98 29.00 -11.27 70.98
C LEU A 98 27.62 -11.60 71.58
N THR A 99 27.10 -10.69 72.40
CA THR A 99 25.76 -10.73 73.01
C THR A 99 24.97 -9.49 72.62
N GLY A 100 23.68 -9.42 72.96
CA GLY A 100 22.83 -8.29 72.60
C GLY A 100 22.67 -8.15 71.08
N GLY A 101 22.99 -6.97 70.53
CA GLY A 101 22.88 -6.68 69.09
C GLY A 101 23.83 -7.48 68.20
N ASN A 102 24.90 -8.02 68.78
CA ASN A 102 25.86 -8.90 68.11
C ASN A 102 25.65 -10.36 68.51
N ALA A 103 24.50 -10.73 69.09
CA ALA A 103 24.19 -12.13 69.36
C ALA A 103 24.00 -12.89 68.05
N PHE A 104 24.44 -14.15 68.01
CA PHE A 104 24.21 -15.00 66.85
C PHE A 104 22.69 -15.11 66.58
N PRO A 105 22.21 -14.77 65.38
CA PRO A 105 20.77 -14.70 65.11
C PRO A 105 20.14 -16.08 65.19
N THR A 106 18.90 -16.16 65.66
CA THR A 106 18.08 -17.38 65.60
C THR A 106 17.11 -17.29 64.43
N TRP A 107 17.01 -18.33 63.61
CA TRP A 107 16.01 -18.44 62.55
C TRP A 107 15.54 -19.89 62.37
N ASN A 108 14.35 -20.05 61.79
CA ASN A 108 13.80 -21.33 61.38
C ASN A 108 13.66 -21.34 59.86
N SER A 109 14.19 -22.38 59.22
CA SER A 109 14.05 -22.63 57.79
C SER A 109 14.02 -24.14 57.58
N SER A 110 13.34 -24.58 56.52
CA SER A 110 13.39 -25.95 55.99
C SER A 110 14.05 -26.01 54.61
N THR A 111 14.57 -24.88 54.13
CA THR A 111 15.12 -24.76 52.78
C THR A 111 16.52 -25.35 52.72
N ASN A 112 16.71 -26.34 51.85
CA ASN A 112 18.01 -26.99 51.64
C ASN A 112 18.52 -26.71 50.22
N ILE A 113 19.84 -26.53 50.06
CA ILE A 113 20.52 -26.45 48.77
C ILE A 113 21.46 -27.64 48.64
N GLN A 114 21.23 -28.46 47.62
CA GLN A 114 22.12 -29.56 47.23
C GLN A 114 22.72 -29.20 45.87
N CYS A 115 24.02 -28.92 45.83
CA CYS A 115 24.69 -28.42 44.65
C CYS A 115 25.61 -29.46 44.03
N SER A 116 25.46 -29.73 42.72
CA SER A 116 26.36 -30.60 41.95
C SER A 116 26.94 -29.97 40.69
N ASN A 117 26.48 -28.77 40.32
CA ASN A 117 26.92 -28.00 39.16
C ASN A 117 26.96 -26.49 39.51
N SER A 118 27.22 -25.63 38.54
CA SER A 118 27.20 -24.19 38.76
C SER A 118 25.76 -23.68 38.97
N GLN A 119 25.49 -23.02 40.09
CA GLN A 119 24.19 -22.42 40.41
C GLN A 119 24.37 -21.12 41.22
N ALA A 120 23.28 -20.36 41.36
CA ALA A 120 23.25 -19.16 42.20
C ALA A 120 22.05 -19.19 43.15
N THR A 121 22.15 -18.47 44.27
CA THR A 121 21.06 -18.35 45.24
C THR A 121 20.92 -16.93 45.78
N SER A 122 19.68 -16.51 45.99
CA SER A 122 19.30 -15.30 46.73
C SER A 122 18.53 -15.62 48.03
N ASN A 123 18.40 -16.92 48.36
CA ASN A 123 17.69 -17.36 49.56
C ASN A 123 18.53 -17.09 50.81
N THR A 124 18.08 -16.16 51.65
CA THR A 124 18.84 -15.70 52.82
C THR A 124 18.61 -16.53 54.09
N GLY A 125 17.57 -17.36 54.18
CA GLY A 125 17.31 -18.23 55.32
C GLY A 125 17.32 -19.71 54.95
N LEU A 126 18.40 -20.42 55.30
CA LEU A 126 18.67 -21.79 54.87
C LEU A 126 18.85 -22.75 56.06
N ASN A 127 18.32 -23.95 55.90
CA ASN A 127 18.52 -25.07 56.83
C ASN A 127 19.82 -25.81 56.51
N GLU A 128 20.05 -26.17 55.25
CA GLU A 128 21.26 -26.86 54.83
C GLU A 128 21.76 -26.37 53.48
N VAL A 129 23.08 -26.25 53.34
CA VAL A 129 23.77 -25.98 52.08
C VAL A 129 24.88 -27.00 51.95
N ASN A 130 24.78 -27.87 50.95
CA ASN A 130 25.72 -28.96 50.72
C ASN A 130 26.22 -28.93 49.27
N LEU A 131 27.51 -28.64 49.11
CA LEU A 131 28.15 -28.50 47.80
C LEU A 131 29.00 -29.72 47.52
N SER A 132 28.60 -30.56 46.57
CA SER A 132 29.39 -31.73 46.14
C SER A 132 30.58 -31.33 45.28
N SER A 133 31.52 -32.25 45.05
CA SER A 133 32.68 -32.02 44.18
C SER A 133 32.27 -31.48 42.80
N GLY A 134 32.99 -30.47 42.31
CA GLY A 134 32.73 -29.80 41.02
C GLY A 134 31.59 -28.77 41.03
N CYS A 135 30.84 -28.62 42.13
CA CYS A 135 29.86 -27.55 42.27
C CYS A 135 30.52 -26.17 42.36
N SER A 136 29.90 -25.15 41.76
CA SER A 136 30.12 -23.74 42.10
C SER A 136 28.81 -23.06 42.49
N LEU A 137 28.63 -22.67 43.74
CA LEU A 137 27.44 -21.95 44.21
C LEU A 137 27.75 -20.47 44.43
N THR A 138 27.08 -19.60 43.70
CA THR A 138 27.16 -18.14 43.88
C THR A 138 26.06 -17.63 44.80
N PHE A 139 26.42 -17.00 45.90
CA PHE A 139 25.50 -16.23 46.72
C PHE A 139 25.39 -14.82 46.15
N LEU A 140 24.22 -14.46 45.66
CA LEU A 140 23.98 -13.16 45.02
C LEU A 140 24.03 -12.02 46.05
N ALA A 141 24.41 -10.82 45.62
CA ALA A 141 24.39 -9.64 46.49
C ALA A 141 22.97 -9.39 47.02
N ASN A 142 22.82 -9.24 48.33
CA ASN A 142 21.53 -9.06 49.00
C ASN A 142 21.68 -8.06 50.16
N SER A 143 20.67 -7.20 50.38
CA SER A 143 20.65 -6.25 51.51
C SER A 143 20.40 -6.92 52.86
N SER A 144 19.95 -8.17 52.87
CA SER A 144 19.74 -8.98 54.06
C SER A 144 20.86 -10.01 54.23
N SER A 145 21.25 -10.30 55.47
CA SER A 145 22.27 -11.32 55.78
C SER A 145 21.82 -12.73 55.40
N TYR A 146 22.73 -13.54 54.86
CA TYR A 146 22.53 -14.98 54.68
C TYR A 146 22.68 -15.71 56.01
N ARG A 147 21.82 -16.68 56.28
CA ARG A 147 21.76 -17.46 57.53
C ARG A 147 21.58 -18.93 57.19
N VAL A 148 22.58 -19.76 57.49
CA VAL A 148 22.64 -21.19 57.12
C VAL A 148 22.90 -22.05 58.35
N LYS A 149 22.02 -23.01 58.66
CA LYS A 149 22.19 -23.82 59.87
C LYS A 149 23.34 -24.82 59.71
N ARG A 150 23.43 -25.47 58.54
CA ARG A 150 24.47 -26.44 58.19
C ARG A 150 25.09 -26.10 56.84
N PHE A 151 26.35 -25.69 56.83
CA PHE A 151 27.10 -25.40 55.61
C PHE A 151 28.19 -26.45 55.38
N GLN A 152 28.16 -27.15 54.24
CA GLN A 152 29.10 -28.20 53.87
C GLN A 152 29.74 -27.86 52.52
N LEU A 153 31.05 -27.59 52.53
CA LEU A 153 31.87 -27.40 51.34
C LEU A 153 32.74 -28.65 51.13
N ASN A 154 32.33 -29.53 50.23
CA ASN A 154 33.07 -30.78 49.97
C ASN A 154 34.29 -30.56 49.05
N GLN A 155 35.03 -31.65 48.82
CA GLN A 155 36.29 -31.61 48.09
C GLN A 155 36.15 -31.04 46.68
N GLY A 156 36.96 -30.02 46.35
CA GLY A 156 36.98 -29.39 45.02
C GLY A 156 35.73 -28.59 44.66
N ALA A 157 34.83 -28.33 45.61
CA ALA A 157 33.68 -27.48 45.43
C ALA A 157 34.01 -26.00 45.67
N GLU A 158 33.22 -25.10 45.09
CA GLU A 158 33.41 -23.66 45.18
C GLU A 158 32.14 -22.97 45.69
N ALA A 159 32.29 -22.06 46.65
CA ALA A 159 31.27 -21.10 47.03
C ALA A 159 31.76 -19.68 46.77
N ILE A 160 31.01 -18.91 45.98
CA ILE A 160 31.32 -17.52 45.65
C ILE A 160 30.40 -16.62 46.50
N LEU A 161 31.00 -15.81 47.37
CA LEU A 161 30.29 -14.90 48.26
C LEU A 161 30.45 -13.46 47.77
N ASN A 162 29.34 -12.81 47.44
CA ASN A 162 29.31 -11.38 47.17
C ASN A 162 29.27 -10.56 48.48
N SER A 163 29.43 -9.24 48.39
CA SER A 163 29.38 -8.35 49.57
C SER A 163 28.18 -8.62 50.49
N GLY A 164 28.42 -8.83 51.79
CA GLY A 164 27.37 -9.07 52.77
C GLY A 164 27.79 -9.90 53.99
N ASP A 165 26.81 -10.16 54.86
CA ASP A 165 26.96 -10.93 56.10
C ASP A 165 26.46 -12.36 55.93
N TYR A 166 27.26 -13.32 56.36
CA TYR A 166 26.99 -14.76 56.25
C TYR A 166 27.08 -15.43 57.62
N PHE A 167 25.95 -15.86 58.16
CA PHE A 167 25.85 -16.55 59.44
C PHE A 167 25.76 -18.06 59.25
N PHE A 168 26.75 -18.79 59.73
CA PHE A 168 26.79 -20.26 59.72
C PHE A 168 26.66 -20.78 61.15
N GLU A 169 25.58 -21.50 61.45
CA GLU A 169 25.43 -22.09 62.79
C GLU A 169 26.43 -23.25 62.97
N SER A 170 26.55 -24.10 61.95
CA SER A 170 27.60 -25.11 61.83
C SER A 170 28.15 -25.11 60.40
N ALA A 171 29.46 -25.27 60.26
CA ALA A 171 30.14 -25.30 58.97
C ALA A 171 31.24 -26.38 58.95
N ASN A 172 31.45 -26.98 57.78
CA ASN A 172 32.54 -27.91 57.54
C ASN A 172 33.16 -27.63 56.17
N PHE A 173 34.49 -27.60 56.14
CA PHE A 173 35.26 -27.25 54.95
C PHE A 173 36.29 -28.35 54.67
N ALA A 174 36.08 -29.06 53.57
CA ALA A 174 36.91 -30.19 53.15
C ALA A 174 38.04 -29.78 52.20
N GLN A 175 38.99 -30.70 52.00
CA GLN A 175 40.22 -30.48 51.23
C GLN A 175 39.95 -29.96 49.82
N ASN A 176 40.72 -28.96 49.36
CA ASN A 176 40.59 -28.30 48.06
C ASN A 176 39.25 -27.58 47.81
N GLY A 177 38.36 -27.48 48.80
CA GLY A 177 37.19 -26.61 48.72
C GLY A 177 37.62 -25.14 48.71
N GLN A 178 36.97 -24.31 47.88
CA GLN A 178 37.27 -22.89 47.75
C GLN A 178 36.10 -22.00 48.17
N LEU A 179 36.40 -21.01 49.00
CA LEU A 179 35.50 -19.90 49.29
C LEU A 179 36.04 -18.65 48.58
N LYS A 180 35.42 -18.25 47.46
CA LYS A 180 35.81 -17.05 46.71
C LYS A 180 35.02 -15.84 47.19
N ILE A 181 35.70 -14.71 47.34
CA ILE A 181 35.14 -13.49 47.92
C ILE A 181 35.13 -12.39 46.86
N GLU A 182 33.93 -11.89 46.56
CA GLU A 182 33.67 -10.83 45.57
C GLU A 182 33.04 -9.61 46.27
N GLY A 183 33.90 -8.76 46.82
CA GLY A 183 33.52 -7.57 47.58
C GLY A 183 33.78 -7.69 49.08
N ASP A 184 32.98 -7.03 49.93
CA ASP A 184 33.20 -6.98 51.38
C ASP A 184 32.34 -8.01 52.13
N VAL A 185 32.98 -9.08 52.63
CA VAL A 185 32.30 -10.24 53.20
C VAL A 185 32.67 -10.43 54.66
N ARG A 186 31.63 -10.56 55.50
CA ARG A 186 31.76 -10.95 56.91
C ARG A 186 31.11 -12.30 57.16
N ILE A 187 31.87 -13.24 57.70
CA ILE A 187 31.39 -14.59 58.04
C ILE A 187 31.31 -14.74 59.55
N PHE A 188 30.16 -15.14 60.05
CA PHE A 188 29.89 -15.37 61.46
C PHE A 188 29.64 -16.85 61.70
N ILE A 189 30.43 -17.49 62.56
CA ILE A 189 30.32 -18.94 62.80
C ILE A 189 29.99 -19.20 64.28
N ARG A 190 28.87 -19.87 64.56
CA ARG A 190 28.41 -20.11 65.94
C ARG A 190 29.19 -21.21 66.66
N ASN A 191 29.24 -22.39 66.07
CA ASN A 191 29.84 -23.59 66.67
C ASN A 191 31.32 -23.74 66.25
N SER A 192 32.06 -24.60 66.95
CA SER A 192 33.45 -24.88 66.60
C SER A 192 33.58 -25.41 65.17
N VAL A 193 34.59 -24.95 64.44
CA VAL A 193 34.76 -25.23 63.01
C VAL A 193 36.16 -25.74 62.68
N GLY A 194 36.21 -26.83 61.93
CA GLY A 194 37.43 -27.39 61.34
C GLY A 194 37.54 -27.04 59.86
N ILE A 195 38.71 -26.53 59.46
CA ILE A 195 39.07 -26.22 58.08
C ILE A 195 40.27 -27.10 57.73
N SER A 196 40.10 -28.01 56.77
CA SER A 196 41.11 -29.04 56.46
C SER A 196 41.50 -29.00 55.00
N GLY A 197 42.54 -28.23 54.67
CA GLY A 197 43.06 -28.07 53.32
C GLY A 197 42.17 -27.26 52.38
N SER A 198 41.27 -26.40 52.89
CA SER A 198 40.41 -25.51 52.10
C SER A 198 41.04 -24.12 51.96
N HIS A 199 40.70 -23.41 50.87
CA HIS A 199 41.25 -22.09 50.57
C HIS A 199 40.16 -21.01 50.58
N PHE A 200 40.31 -20.02 51.46
CA PHE A 200 39.39 -18.89 51.57
C PHE A 200 40.05 -17.62 51.02
N ASN A 201 39.31 -16.96 50.13
CA ASN A 201 39.75 -15.78 49.41
C ASN A 201 41.13 -15.94 48.70
N PRO A 202 41.39 -17.05 47.99
CA PRO A 202 42.72 -17.35 47.46
C PRO A 202 43.24 -16.27 46.47
N THR A 203 42.35 -15.53 45.82
CA THR A 203 42.69 -14.44 44.88
C THR A 203 42.89 -13.08 45.53
N GLY A 204 42.42 -12.89 46.78
CA GLY A 204 42.42 -11.58 47.44
C GLY A 204 41.54 -10.52 46.75
N ALA A 205 40.58 -10.96 45.94
CA ALA A 205 39.74 -10.06 45.13
C ALA A 205 38.75 -9.21 45.95
N GLY A 206 38.36 -9.70 47.13
CA GLY A 206 37.51 -8.99 48.08
C GLY A 206 38.08 -8.98 49.50
N THR A 207 37.42 -8.26 50.41
CA THR A 207 37.77 -8.20 51.83
C THR A 207 37.01 -9.30 52.58
N LEU A 208 37.70 -9.99 53.49
CA LEU A 208 37.16 -11.11 54.25
C LEU A 208 37.42 -10.92 55.75
N THR A 209 36.35 -10.90 56.54
CA THR A 209 36.42 -10.91 58.00
C THR A 209 35.62 -12.10 58.56
N ILE A 210 36.25 -12.92 59.39
CA ILE A 210 35.64 -14.10 60.01
C ILE A 210 35.53 -13.85 61.51
N ILE A 211 34.31 -13.98 62.06
CA ILE A 211 34.00 -13.85 63.48
C ILE A 211 33.41 -15.18 63.98
N ALA A 212 34.19 -15.94 64.75
CA ALA A 212 33.71 -17.16 65.39
C ALA A 212 33.35 -16.93 66.86
N TYR A 213 32.20 -17.48 67.26
CA TYR A 213 31.70 -17.47 68.65
C TYR A 213 32.31 -18.61 69.48
N ASP A 214 32.98 -19.56 68.83
CA ASP A 214 33.63 -20.73 69.42
C ASP A 214 34.98 -21.01 68.71
N ASP A 215 35.58 -22.18 68.94
CA ASP A 215 36.92 -22.53 68.45
C ASP A 215 37.02 -22.66 66.91
N ILE A 216 38.15 -22.21 66.35
CA ILE A 216 38.53 -22.45 64.95
C ILE A 216 39.78 -23.34 64.92
N GLN A 217 39.78 -24.38 64.08
CA GLN A 217 40.95 -25.21 63.84
C GLN A 217 41.27 -25.32 62.35
N LEU A 218 42.50 -24.97 61.97
CA LEU A 218 43.05 -25.13 60.62
C LEU A 218 44.02 -26.32 60.60
N ASN A 219 43.82 -27.24 59.66
CA ASN A 219 44.63 -28.43 59.47
C ASN A 219 45.10 -28.56 58.01
N GLY A 220 46.14 -29.38 57.78
CA GLY A 220 46.68 -29.63 56.43
C GLY A 220 47.29 -28.37 55.83
N SER A 221 46.99 -28.11 54.55
CA SER A 221 47.44 -26.94 53.79
C SER A 221 46.34 -25.87 53.66
N SER A 222 45.61 -25.58 54.75
CA SER A 222 44.53 -24.59 54.69
C SER A 222 45.07 -23.18 54.44
N LEU A 223 44.39 -22.39 53.61
CA LEU A 223 44.78 -21.01 53.30
C LEU A 223 43.63 -20.06 53.60
N ILE A 224 43.88 -18.98 54.34
CA ILE A 224 42.89 -17.90 54.54
C ILE A 224 43.55 -16.55 54.29
N ASN A 225 43.09 -15.82 53.28
CA ASN A 225 43.42 -14.41 53.09
C ASN A 225 42.31 -13.55 53.73
N GLY A 226 42.47 -13.19 55.01
CA GLY A 226 41.33 -12.84 55.88
C GLY A 226 41.73 -12.22 57.22
N TYR A 227 40.83 -11.46 57.84
CA TYR A 227 40.92 -11.12 59.26
C TYR A 227 40.08 -12.11 60.08
N ILE A 228 40.61 -12.60 61.20
CA ILE A 228 39.98 -13.68 61.97
C ILE A 228 39.87 -13.31 63.45
N TYR A 229 38.65 -13.18 63.93
CA TYR A 229 38.32 -13.10 65.35
C TYR A 229 37.77 -14.44 65.85
N SER A 230 38.33 -14.98 66.93
CA SER A 230 37.74 -16.14 67.65
C SER A 230 37.50 -15.77 69.10
N ALA A 231 36.27 -15.94 69.58
CA ALA A 231 35.91 -15.68 70.97
C ALA A 231 36.60 -16.62 71.96
N LYS A 232 37.09 -17.77 71.48
CA LYS A 232 37.81 -18.79 72.24
C LYS A 232 39.17 -19.08 71.58
N GLN A 233 39.39 -20.30 71.10
CA GLN A 233 40.68 -20.72 70.58
C GLN A 233 40.77 -20.62 69.06
N LEU A 234 41.97 -20.31 68.55
CA LEU A 234 42.39 -20.57 67.19
C LEU A 234 43.59 -21.52 67.21
N THR A 235 43.49 -22.66 66.52
CA THR A 235 44.58 -23.65 66.41
C THR A 235 45.00 -23.81 64.95
N LEU A 236 46.29 -23.66 64.66
CA LEU A 236 46.87 -23.92 63.34
C LEU A 236 47.80 -25.15 63.40
N ASN A 237 47.59 -26.08 62.48
CA ASN A 237 48.38 -27.30 62.31
C ASN A 237 48.81 -27.47 60.84
N GLY A 238 49.77 -28.37 60.60
CA GLY A 238 50.27 -28.66 59.26
C GLY A 238 51.01 -27.47 58.65
N THR A 239 50.74 -27.17 57.38
CA THR A 239 51.27 -26.02 56.62
C THR A 239 50.20 -24.94 56.44
N SER A 240 49.24 -24.86 57.37
CA SER A 240 48.13 -23.92 57.26
C SER A 240 48.62 -22.47 57.37
N THR A 241 48.15 -21.62 56.47
CA THR A 241 48.58 -20.22 56.32
C THR A 241 47.40 -19.26 56.48
N ILE A 242 47.56 -18.24 57.32
CA ILE A 242 46.68 -17.07 57.38
C ILE A 242 47.46 -15.87 56.87
N ASN A 243 47.02 -15.26 55.78
CA ASN A 243 47.52 -13.96 55.33
C ASN A 243 46.52 -12.88 55.77
N GLY A 244 46.83 -12.19 56.87
CA GLY A 244 45.96 -11.18 57.44
C GLY A 244 46.28 -10.86 58.89
N ARG A 245 45.24 -10.77 59.73
CA ARG A 245 45.34 -10.38 61.14
C ARG A 245 44.43 -11.25 61.99
N VAL A 246 44.91 -11.67 63.17
CA VAL A 246 44.17 -12.56 64.07
C VAL A 246 43.98 -11.98 65.47
N THR A 247 42.77 -12.11 66.00
CA THR A 247 42.40 -11.66 67.35
C THR A 247 41.64 -12.75 68.07
N VAL A 248 42.23 -13.34 69.12
CA VAL A 248 41.70 -14.58 69.71
C VAL A 248 41.79 -14.60 71.24
N ARG A 249 41.00 -15.42 71.93
CA ARG A 249 41.18 -15.59 73.38
C ARG A 249 42.40 -16.45 73.70
N GLN A 250 42.66 -17.48 72.88
CA GLN A 250 43.85 -18.34 72.94
C GLN A 250 44.33 -18.70 71.53
N LEU A 251 45.64 -18.62 71.29
CA LEU A 251 46.27 -19.00 70.02
C LEU A 251 47.17 -20.21 70.22
N THR A 252 47.06 -21.21 69.35
CA THR A 252 47.97 -22.36 69.29
C THR A 252 48.49 -22.53 67.87
N MET A 253 49.81 -22.48 67.67
CA MET A 253 50.46 -22.71 66.38
C MET A 253 51.44 -23.87 66.47
N ASN A 254 51.26 -24.86 65.57
CA ASN A 254 52.04 -26.09 65.51
C ASN A 254 52.62 -26.31 64.09
N ALA A 255 53.50 -27.31 63.98
CA ALA A 255 54.10 -27.76 62.72
C ALA A 255 54.74 -26.60 61.94
N ASP A 256 54.38 -26.42 60.67
CA ASP A 256 54.92 -25.41 59.74
C ASP A 256 53.84 -24.35 59.42
N SER A 257 52.97 -24.07 60.38
CA SER A 257 51.87 -23.12 60.18
C SER A 257 52.34 -21.67 60.20
N GLU A 258 51.65 -20.80 59.46
CA GLU A 258 52.04 -19.42 59.26
C GLU A 258 50.90 -18.42 59.51
N ILE A 259 51.23 -17.28 60.12
CA ILE A 259 50.40 -16.08 60.12
C ILE A 259 51.23 -14.93 59.56
N ASN A 260 50.89 -14.48 58.36
CA ASN A 260 51.64 -13.45 57.67
C ASN A 260 50.85 -12.14 57.64
N GLN A 261 51.53 -11.02 57.92
CA GLN A 261 50.94 -9.71 57.72
C GLN A 261 50.59 -9.53 56.23
N PHE A 262 49.31 -9.34 55.97
CA PHE A 262 48.78 -9.03 54.66
C PHE A 262 47.66 -8.00 54.84
N GLU A 263 47.86 -6.80 54.29
CA GLU A 263 46.79 -5.81 54.20
C GLU A 263 45.92 -6.17 52.99
N GLN A 264 44.68 -6.60 53.24
CA GLN A 264 43.65 -6.65 52.20
C GLN A 264 43.55 -5.25 51.58
N GLN A 265 43.34 -5.13 50.25
CA GLN A 265 43.48 -3.87 49.50
C GLN A 265 42.93 -2.66 50.28
N GLY A 266 43.86 -1.97 50.94
CA GLY A 266 43.68 -0.74 51.68
C GLY A 266 44.22 0.43 50.87
N TYR A 267 44.10 1.63 51.45
CA TYR A 267 44.43 2.92 50.83
C TYR A 267 45.80 2.93 50.10
N ALA A 268 45.79 2.70 48.79
CA ALA A 268 46.97 2.55 47.96
C ALA A 268 47.29 3.84 47.21
N CYS A 269 48.57 4.26 47.22
CA CYS A 269 49.03 5.49 46.57
C CYS A 269 49.94 5.21 45.38
N PHE A 270 49.75 5.97 44.30
CA PHE A 270 50.53 5.92 43.07
C PHE A 270 51.16 7.29 42.83
N THR A 271 52.46 7.32 42.56
CA THR A 271 53.24 8.57 42.47
C THR A 271 53.92 8.70 41.12
N ASP A 272 54.14 9.94 40.70
CA ASP A 272 54.90 10.30 39.51
C ASP A 272 55.63 11.62 39.75
N ASP A 273 56.96 11.56 39.85
CA ASP A 273 57.84 12.71 40.05
C ASP A 273 58.27 13.38 38.72
N PHE A 274 57.87 12.79 37.58
CA PHE A 274 58.24 13.20 36.23
C PHE A 274 59.76 13.29 35.98
N ASN A 275 60.61 12.62 36.77
CA ASN A 275 62.06 12.62 36.60
C ASN A 275 62.53 11.62 35.54
N ARG A 276 62.03 11.77 34.30
CA ARG A 276 62.34 10.91 33.15
C ARG A 276 62.07 11.64 31.82
N SER A 277 62.45 11.03 30.69
CA SER A 277 62.36 11.68 29.36
C SER A 277 60.96 11.66 28.72
N SER A 278 60.04 10.80 29.14
CA SER A 278 58.69 10.71 28.56
C SER A 278 57.65 10.29 29.61
N LEU A 279 56.38 10.60 29.37
CA LEU A 279 55.30 10.28 30.30
C LEU A 279 55.08 8.76 30.49
N GLY A 280 55.49 7.92 29.53
CA GLY A 280 55.38 6.46 29.60
C GLY A 280 53.93 5.96 29.48
N GLN A 281 53.69 4.68 29.81
CA GLN A 281 52.37 4.04 29.66
C GLN A 281 51.34 4.46 30.72
N ASN A 282 51.77 5.16 31.78
CA ASN A 282 50.88 5.60 32.86
C ASN A 282 49.98 6.77 32.44
N TRP A 283 50.29 7.44 31.33
CA TRP A 283 49.63 8.66 30.89
C TRP A 283 49.41 8.63 29.38
N ILE A 284 48.20 8.98 28.95
CA ILE A 284 47.88 9.14 27.52
C ILE A 284 47.67 10.64 27.25
N PRO A 285 48.64 11.33 26.61
CA PRO A 285 48.53 12.75 26.31
C PRO A 285 47.77 12.99 24.99
N TYR A 286 47.12 14.15 24.89
CA TYR A 286 46.32 14.57 23.75
C TYR A 286 46.33 16.08 23.56
N THR A 287 46.23 16.49 22.29
CA THR A 287 46.18 17.88 21.86
C THR A 287 44.86 18.13 21.13
N SER A 288 44.04 19.03 21.67
CA SER A 288 42.78 19.44 21.04
C SER A 288 42.99 20.58 20.04
N SER A 289 43.78 21.57 20.44
CA SER A 289 44.10 22.75 19.66
C SER A 289 45.51 23.26 19.98
N GLY A 290 46.16 23.81 18.96
CA GLY A 290 47.58 24.15 19.01
C GLY A 290 48.47 22.98 18.61
N ASN A 291 49.79 23.16 18.78
CA ASN A 291 50.82 22.22 18.31
C ASN A 291 51.54 21.51 19.46
N PHE A 292 51.11 21.71 20.70
CA PHE A 292 51.78 21.16 21.89
C PHE A 292 51.00 19.97 22.44
N THR A 293 51.70 18.85 22.62
CA THR A 293 51.20 17.66 23.31
C THR A 293 51.84 17.60 24.70
N PRO A 294 51.06 17.37 25.77
CA PRO A 294 51.60 17.28 27.12
C PRO A 294 52.80 16.35 27.21
N SER A 295 53.87 16.85 27.82
CA SER A 295 55.16 16.19 27.87
C SER A 295 55.97 16.65 29.08
N ILE A 296 57.05 15.92 29.40
CA ILE A 296 57.93 16.28 30.51
C ILE A 296 58.92 17.34 30.04
N ILE A 297 58.91 18.50 30.69
CA ILE A 297 59.84 19.60 30.46
C ILE A 297 60.44 20.00 31.81
N SER A 298 61.76 19.95 31.93
CA SER A 298 62.49 20.29 33.16
C SER A 298 61.94 19.56 34.40
N ASN A 299 61.73 18.24 34.29
CA ASN A 299 61.19 17.35 35.32
C ASN A 299 59.77 17.70 35.81
N ARG A 300 59.00 18.45 35.02
CA ARG A 300 57.58 18.71 35.27
C ARG A 300 56.75 18.30 34.07
N MET A 301 55.54 17.79 34.29
CA MET A 301 54.59 17.58 33.21
C MET A 301 54.01 18.93 32.80
N ARG A 302 54.39 19.44 31.63
CA ARG A 302 53.79 20.64 31.05
C ARG A 302 52.52 20.26 30.32
N LEU A 303 51.41 20.89 30.68
CA LEU A 303 50.11 20.74 30.05
C LEU A 303 49.92 21.73 28.89
N THR A 304 50.29 22.99 29.06
CA THR A 304 50.28 23.98 27.96
C THR A 304 51.53 24.83 27.96
N GLU A 305 51.79 25.45 26.83
CA GLU A 305 52.78 26.50 26.69
C GLU A 305 52.13 27.87 26.85
N ALA A 306 52.94 28.90 27.11
CA ALA A 306 52.52 30.30 27.09
C ALA A 306 52.24 30.80 25.64
N ILE A 307 51.33 30.12 24.94
CA ILE A 307 50.88 30.38 23.57
C ILE A 307 49.35 30.45 23.57
N THR A 308 48.77 31.30 22.73
CA THR A 308 47.32 31.54 22.68
C THR A 308 46.54 30.34 22.15
N ASN A 309 45.29 30.17 22.64
CA ASN A 309 44.31 29.20 22.13
C ASN A 309 44.75 27.73 22.14
N GLN A 310 45.59 27.33 23.09
CA GLN A 310 45.94 25.92 23.30
C GLN A 310 44.90 25.23 24.18
N ALA A 311 44.62 23.97 23.86
CA ALA A 311 43.93 23.06 24.75
C ALA A 311 44.50 21.67 24.62
N THR A 312 44.84 21.10 25.76
CA THR A 312 45.49 19.80 25.87
C THR A 312 44.83 19.00 26.99
N ALA A 313 45.04 17.69 26.97
CA ALA A 313 44.61 16.82 28.04
C ALA A 313 45.57 15.65 28.19
N VAL A 314 45.57 15.04 29.37
CA VAL A 314 46.28 13.79 29.64
C VAL A 314 45.44 12.93 30.58
N THR A 315 45.33 11.64 30.31
CA THR A 315 44.53 10.70 31.13
C THR A 315 45.43 9.69 31.82
N TYR A 316 45.30 9.58 33.14
CA TYR A 316 46.03 8.63 33.96
C TYR A 316 45.46 7.21 33.76
N GLN A 317 46.33 6.23 33.51
CA GLN A 317 45.93 4.86 33.14
C GLN A 317 45.61 3.99 34.36
N ARG A 318 44.66 4.46 35.18
CA ARG A 318 44.13 3.73 36.33
C ARG A 318 42.64 3.98 36.52
N ILE A 319 41.90 2.94 36.89
CA ILE A 319 40.47 3.00 37.19
C ILE A 319 40.27 3.12 38.71
N PHE A 320 39.37 4.02 39.11
CA PHE A 320 38.97 4.23 40.50
C PHE A 320 37.47 3.92 40.64
N PRO A 321 37.09 2.75 41.18
CA PRO A 321 35.68 2.47 41.51
C PRO A 321 35.08 3.60 42.34
N ALA A 322 33.87 4.06 42.01
CA ALA A 322 33.26 5.13 42.77
C ALA A 322 32.70 4.61 44.12
N ALA A 323 31.91 3.53 44.12
CA ALA A 323 31.20 3.13 45.33
C ALA A 323 32.13 2.69 46.48
N GLY A 324 31.94 3.28 47.66
CA GLY A 324 32.68 2.88 48.86
C GLY A 324 34.16 3.25 48.82
N ASN A 325 34.53 4.29 48.07
CA ASN A 325 35.92 4.66 47.85
C ASN A 325 36.27 6.03 48.46
N LEU A 326 37.56 6.24 48.72
CA LEU A 326 38.15 7.52 49.09
C LEU A 326 39.33 7.73 48.16
N VAL A 327 39.25 8.71 47.26
CA VAL A 327 40.29 9.03 46.27
C VAL A 327 40.86 10.40 46.57
N THR A 328 42.18 10.53 46.71
CA THR A 328 42.86 11.82 46.91
C THR A 328 43.91 12.01 45.84
N VAL A 329 43.79 13.09 45.06
CA VAL A 329 44.78 13.53 44.06
C VAL A 329 45.59 14.68 44.65
N GLU A 330 46.90 14.57 44.61
CA GLU A 330 47.88 15.51 45.14
C GLU A 330 48.89 15.89 44.06
N PHE A 331 49.21 17.17 43.92
CA PHE A 331 50.27 17.62 43.03
C PHE A 331 50.70 19.07 43.29
N ASP A 332 51.94 19.41 42.89
CA ASP A 332 52.43 20.78 42.88
C ASP A 332 52.07 21.44 41.55
N TYR A 333 51.45 22.62 41.60
CA TYR A 333 50.98 23.34 40.43
C TYR A 333 51.79 24.62 40.18
N TYR A 334 52.23 24.76 38.94
CA TYR A 334 52.97 25.91 38.45
C TYR A 334 52.21 26.52 37.27
N ALA A 335 51.87 27.79 37.38
CA ALA A 335 51.27 28.58 36.32
C ALA A 335 52.10 29.84 36.15
N TRP A 336 52.78 29.99 35.02
CA TRP A 336 53.70 31.11 34.85
C TRP A 336 53.99 31.49 33.40
N ALA A 337 54.35 32.75 33.20
CA ALA A 337 54.94 33.23 31.96
C ALA A 337 55.83 34.43 32.24
N ASN A 338 56.94 34.53 31.49
CA ASN A 338 57.77 35.74 31.47
C ASN A 338 57.10 36.83 30.61
N LEU A 339 55.91 37.25 31.03
CA LEU A 339 55.02 38.22 30.39
C LEU A 339 54.38 39.08 31.49
N THR A 340 54.10 40.35 31.18
CA THR A 340 53.34 41.26 32.04
C THR A 340 51.84 41.06 31.85
N GLY A 341 51.02 41.46 32.83
CA GLY A 341 49.55 41.29 32.78
C GLY A 341 49.07 40.07 33.56
N ASN A 342 47.85 39.61 33.28
CA ASN A 342 47.19 38.52 34.02
C ASN A 342 47.37 37.15 33.36
N GLY A 343 47.55 36.11 34.19
CA GLY A 343 47.48 34.67 33.90
C GLY A 343 46.21 34.22 33.17
N ALA A 344 46.33 33.24 32.28
CA ALA A 344 45.16 32.53 31.74
C ALA A 344 45.53 31.21 31.03
N ASP A 345 44.58 30.29 30.84
CA ASP A 345 43.28 30.28 31.54
C ASP A 345 43.37 29.42 32.81
N GLY A 346 44.07 28.29 32.73
CA GLY A 346 44.36 27.43 33.88
C GLY A 346 44.30 25.94 33.54
N VAL A 347 44.03 25.12 34.56
CA VAL A 347 43.92 23.65 34.44
C VAL A 347 42.66 23.12 35.10
N SER A 348 42.17 21.97 34.65
CA SER A 348 41.13 21.20 35.33
C SER A 348 41.58 19.78 35.66
N VAL A 349 41.16 19.32 36.84
CA VAL A 349 41.26 17.92 37.29
C VAL A 349 39.90 17.28 37.14
N ILE A 350 39.84 16.22 36.35
CA ILE A 350 38.59 15.68 35.80
C ILE A 350 38.43 14.23 36.21
N PHE A 351 37.28 13.90 36.79
CA PHE A 351 36.83 12.53 36.99
C PHE A 351 35.70 12.25 36.00
N SER A 352 35.91 11.27 35.12
CA SER A 352 34.96 10.89 34.07
C SER A 352 34.51 9.44 34.20
N ASP A 353 33.32 9.13 33.69
CA ASP A 353 32.82 7.75 33.55
C ASP A 353 33.80 6.92 32.70
N ALA A 354 34.33 5.85 33.28
CA ALA A 354 35.31 4.99 32.62
C ALA A 354 34.76 4.21 31.42
N THR A 355 33.44 4.13 31.26
CA THR A 355 32.79 3.47 30.11
C THR A 355 32.66 4.39 28.88
N VAL A 356 32.85 5.69 29.06
CA VAL A 356 32.83 6.69 27.99
C VAL A 356 34.26 7.07 27.63
N THR A 357 34.62 7.00 26.34
CA THR A 357 35.96 7.38 25.89
C THR A 357 36.21 8.86 26.18
N PRO A 358 37.22 9.20 27.01
CA PRO A 358 37.52 10.58 27.35
C PRO A 358 37.80 11.42 26.11
N ARG A 359 37.12 12.58 26.00
CA ARG A 359 37.39 13.60 24.98
C ARG A 359 37.37 14.95 25.67
N THR A 360 38.35 15.79 25.38
CA THR A 360 38.48 17.12 25.98
C THR A 360 37.33 18.06 25.57
N GLY A 361 36.95 18.94 26.49
CA GLY A 361 35.93 19.95 26.30
C GLY A 361 36.45 21.24 25.66
N GLY A 362 35.74 22.34 25.91
CA GLY A 362 36.07 23.66 25.37
C GLY A 362 37.38 24.23 25.90
N PHE A 363 38.16 24.86 25.01
CA PHE A 363 39.37 25.60 25.36
C PHE A 363 39.06 26.99 25.93
N GLY A 364 40.09 27.68 26.43
CA GLY A 364 39.98 28.97 27.11
C GLY A 364 39.42 28.80 28.51
N GLY A 365 38.52 29.70 28.92
CA GLY A 365 37.92 29.68 30.26
C GLY A 365 37.08 28.43 30.61
N SER A 366 36.81 27.54 29.66
CA SER A 366 36.17 26.24 29.92
C SER A 366 37.16 25.17 30.42
N LEU A 367 38.47 25.48 30.42
CA LEU A 367 39.57 24.70 30.99
C LEU A 367 39.63 23.24 30.50
N GLY A 368 39.14 22.97 29.29
CA GLY A 368 39.06 21.63 28.73
C GLY A 368 38.02 20.72 29.41
N TYR A 369 37.20 21.22 30.35
CA TYR A 369 36.14 20.45 31.01
C TYR A 369 34.74 20.85 30.54
N ALA A 370 34.43 22.13 30.54
CA ALA A 370 33.07 22.62 30.23
C ALA A 370 32.89 22.87 28.72
N PRO A 371 31.66 23.04 28.21
CA PRO A 371 31.43 23.32 26.79
C PRO A 371 31.84 24.74 26.44
N ARG A 372 31.99 24.99 25.13
CA ARG A 372 32.21 26.31 24.54
C ARG A 372 31.37 26.48 23.27
N THR A 373 30.35 27.34 23.31
CA THR A 373 29.35 27.53 22.24
C THR A 373 29.60 28.72 21.31
N ASP A 374 30.51 29.62 21.68
CA ASP A 374 30.95 30.75 20.86
C ASP A 374 32.11 30.41 19.91
N SER A 375 32.60 29.16 19.92
CA SER A 375 33.62 28.68 18.98
C SER A 375 32.99 28.13 17.70
N ASN A 376 33.74 28.15 16.59
CA ASN A 376 33.36 27.48 15.35
C ASN A 376 34.41 26.42 14.95
N PRO A 377 34.07 25.11 14.95
CA PRO A 377 32.81 24.55 15.41
C PRO A 377 32.63 24.69 16.93
N VAL A 378 31.38 24.62 17.41
CA VAL A 378 31.04 24.55 18.84
C VAL A 378 31.80 23.38 19.46
N LYS A 379 32.44 23.61 20.61
CA LYS A 379 33.15 22.56 21.35
C LYS A 379 32.25 22.04 22.47
N PRO A 380 31.92 20.73 22.51
CA PRO A 380 31.21 20.15 23.63
C PRO A 380 32.06 20.21 24.91
N GLY A 381 31.50 19.85 26.05
CA GLY A 381 32.29 19.64 27.25
C GLY A 381 33.02 18.29 27.21
N PHE A 382 33.72 17.95 28.30
CA PHE A 382 34.50 16.74 28.39
C PHE A 382 33.59 15.51 28.38
N ALA A 383 33.80 14.60 27.41
CA ALA A 383 32.95 13.42 27.24
C ALA A 383 33.08 12.48 28.45
N GLY A 384 31.95 12.09 29.02
CA GLY A 384 31.89 11.30 30.25
C GLY A 384 32.26 12.07 31.51
N GLY A 385 32.58 13.37 31.42
CA GLY A 385 32.99 14.18 32.58
C GLY A 385 31.90 14.20 33.64
N TRP A 386 32.22 13.76 34.87
CA TRP A 386 31.27 13.70 35.98
C TRP A 386 31.55 14.76 37.06
N LEU A 387 32.83 15.06 37.30
CA LEU A 387 33.27 16.13 38.18
C LEU A 387 34.53 16.81 37.63
N GLY A 388 34.53 18.14 37.56
CA GLY A 388 35.67 18.93 37.06
C GLY A 388 36.08 20.03 38.03
N VAL A 389 37.26 19.90 38.63
CA VAL A 389 37.85 20.90 39.54
C VAL A 389 38.80 21.80 38.75
N GLY A 390 38.40 23.04 38.51
CA GLY A 390 39.19 24.04 37.79
C GLY A 390 40.03 24.92 38.71
N LEU A 391 41.33 25.02 38.42
CA LEU A 391 42.23 26.05 38.92
C LEU A 391 42.26 27.16 37.86
N ASP A 392 41.48 28.22 38.09
CA ASP A 392 41.12 29.23 37.08
C ASP A 392 41.82 30.57 37.35
N GLU A 393 42.79 30.91 36.50
CA GLU A 393 43.59 32.13 36.62
C GLU A 393 42.87 33.34 36.06
N TRP A 394 42.14 33.14 34.95
CA TRP A 394 41.48 34.22 34.22
C TRP A 394 40.08 34.53 34.75
N GLY A 395 39.34 33.52 35.19
CA GLY A 395 38.10 33.68 35.94
C GLY A 395 36.80 33.34 35.22
N ASN A 396 36.87 32.82 33.99
CA ASN A 396 35.68 32.47 33.23
C ASN A 396 35.12 31.09 33.58
N TYR A 397 35.86 30.21 34.24
CA TYR A 397 35.37 28.88 34.63
C TYR A 397 34.21 28.95 35.61
N SER A 398 34.05 30.01 36.39
CA SER A 398 32.88 30.26 37.26
C SER A 398 31.74 31.03 36.57
N ASN A 399 31.93 31.45 35.31
CA ASN A 399 31.01 32.31 34.58
C ASN A 399 30.00 31.50 33.74
N ALA A 400 28.74 31.93 33.70
CA ALA A 400 27.66 31.27 32.96
C ALA A 400 27.60 31.74 31.49
N THR A 401 28.77 31.81 30.83
CA THR A 401 28.92 32.26 29.45
C THR A 401 29.49 31.15 28.58
N GLU A 402 29.42 31.33 27.25
CA GLU A 402 29.98 30.38 26.28
C GLU A 402 29.36 28.96 26.41
N GLY A 403 28.11 28.85 26.89
CA GLY A 403 27.39 27.57 27.02
C GLY A 403 27.53 26.86 28.36
N ARG A 404 28.39 27.37 29.26
CA ARG A 404 28.45 26.93 30.66
C ARG A 404 27.18 27.31 31.40
N GLN A 405 26.76 26.43 32.31
CA GLN A 405 25.54 26.62 33.11
C GLN A 405 25.87 27.02 34.55
N GLY A 406 25.14 28.02 35.07
CA GLY A 406 25.24 28.50 36.45
C GLY A 406 26.58 29.15 36.84
N GLY A 407 26.67 29.53 38.11
CA GLY A 407 27.87 30.11 38.74
C GLY A 407 27.74 31.60 39.07
N PRO A 408 28.63 32.13 39.92
CA PRO A 408 28.55 33.49 40.45
C PRO A 408 29.09 34.57 39.51
N GLY A 409 29.39 34.21 38.25
CA GLY A 409 29.99 35.09 37.25
C GLY A 409 31.52 35.01 37.23
N PHE A 410 32.15 36.03 36.63
CA PHE A 410 33.60 36.13 36.49
C PHE A 410 34.32 36.18 37.86
N ARG A 411 35.34 35.33 38.03
CA ARG A 411 36.11 35.17 39.28
C ARG A 411 37.59 34.87 39.00
N GLN A 412 38.42 35.89 38.78
CA GLN A 412 39.87 35.72 38.59
C GLN A 412 40.53 34.97 39.75
N GLN A 413 41.57 34.19 39.45
CA GLN A 413 42.43 33.53 40.45
C GLN A 413 41.61 32.76 41.49
N ALA A 414 40.79 31.82 41.02
CA ALA A 414 39.81 31.09 41.82
C ALA A 414 39.88 29.58 41.59
N VAL A 415 39.37 28.81 42.56
CA VAL A 415 39.12 27.37 42.39
C VAL A 415 37.63 27.15 42.33
N ALA A 416 37.15 26.36 41.37
CA ALA A 416 35.74 26.06 41.21
C ALA A 416 35.49 24.62 40.75
N ILE A 417 34.33 24.09 41.10
CA ILE A 417 33.90 22.72 40.80
C ILE A 417 32.65 22.77 39.93
N ARG A 418 32.67 22.01 38.84
CA ARG A 418 31.54 21.79 37.94
C ARG A 418 31.11 20.33 37.94
N GLY A 419 29.81 20.12 37.77
CA GLY A 419 29.14 18.82 37.75
C GLY A 419 29.16 18.14 36.38
N SER A 420 28.36 17.10 36.23
CA SER A 420 28.46 16.14 35.12
C SER A 420 28.02 16.67 33.75
N GLU A 421 28.44 15.96 32.69
CA GLU A 421 27.98 16.17 31.31
C GLU A 421 26.44 16.14 31.21
N SER A 422 25.79 15.17 31.85
CA SER A 422 24.32 15.10 31.93
C SER A 422 23.66 16.28 32.64
N ALA A 423 24.41 16.97 33.52
CA ALA A 423 24.00 18.20 34.19
C ALA A 423 24.39 19.46 33.39
N ASN A 424 24.79 19.32 32.13
CA ASN A 424 25.36 20.39 31.30
C ASN A 424 26.53 21.12 31.99
N TYR A 425 27.36 20.39 32.73
CA TYR A 425 28.54 20.92 33.42
C TYR A 425 28.22 22.07 34.37
N GLN A 426 27.07 21.98 35.05
CA GLN A 426 26.57 23.01 35.96
C GLN A 426 27.60 23.34 37.04
N TYR A 427 27.78 24.64 37.32
CA TYR A 427 28.59 25.09 38.46
C TYR A 427 28.00 24.59 39.79
N LEU A 428 28.86 24.03 40.64
CA LEU A 428 28.47 23.51 41.95
C LEU A 428 28.91 24.43 43.09
N VAL A 429 30.21 24.67 43.20
CA VAL A 429 30.82 25.45 44.29
C VAL A 429 32.19 25.99 43.86
N GLY A 430 32.67 27.05 44.51
CA GLY A 430 33.98 27.62 44.26
C GLY A 430 34.33 28.76 45.21
N THR A 431 35.53 29.29 45.08
CA THR A 431 36.05 30.35 45.96
C THR A 431 35.55 31.73 45.55
N ALA A 432 35.77 32.71 46.43
CA ALA A 432 35.77 34.12 46.02
C ALA A 432 36.90 34.39 44.99
N ALA A 433 36.79 35.50 44.27
CA ALA A 433 37.83 35.95 43.35
C ALA A 433 39.08 36.40 44.10
N ASN A 434 40.23 36.35 43.42
CA ASN A 434 41.52 36.83 43.88
C ASN A 434 42.06 36.08 45.10
N LEU A 435 42.16 34.76 45.01
CA LEU A 435 42.87 33.97 46.02
C LEU A 435 44.27 34.55 46.26
N ASN A 436 44.63 34.67 47.54
CA ASN A 436 45.93 35.15 47.97
C ASN A 436 46.59 34.10 48.89
N PRO A 437 47.80 33.60 48.57
CA PRO A 437 48.59 33.89 47.36
C PRO A 437 47.93 33.43 46.04
N LYS A 438 48.28 34.09 44.93
CA LYS A 438 47.71 33.83 43.59
C LYS A 438 47.97 32.40 43.10
N LEU A 439 47.23 31.97 42.08
CA LEU A 439 47.44 30.68 41.40
C LEU A 439 48.69 30.73 40.50
N ASP A 440 49.06 31.91 39.99
CA ASP A 440 50.11 32.09 38.99
C ASP A 440 51.22 33.09 39.37
N VAL A 441 52.30 33.05 38.59
CA VAL A 441 53.48 33.93 38.71
C VAL A 441 53.78 34.58 37.35
N ARG A 442 53.81 35.92 37.33
CA ARG A 442 54.03 36.75 36.13
C ARG A 442 55.20 37.70 36.31
N ARG A 443 55.74 38.22 35.19
CA ARG A 443 56.74 39.31 35.24
C ARG A 443 56.07 40.58 35.76
N THR A 444 56.61 41.14 36.83
CA THR A 444 56.15 42.42 37.39
C THR A 444 57.13 43.52 37.01
N CYS A 445 56.61 44.67 36.57
CA CYS A 445 57.40 45.84 36.22
C CYS A 445 56.97 47.02 37.09
N GLN A 446 57.92 47.78 37.63
CA GLN A 446 57.58 48.96 38.43
C GLN A 446 57.24 50.12 37.49
N TRP A 447 56.14 50.83 37.78
CA TRP A 447 55.63 51.91 36.92
C TRP A 447 56.55 53.14 36.87
N TRP A 448 57.39 53.36 37.89
CA TRP A 448 58.25 54.54 38.04
C TRP A 448 59.73 54.32 37.63
N GLY A 449 60.00 53.41 36.70
CA GLY A 449 61.34 53.24 36.12
C GLY A 449 62.27 52.27 36.84
N GLY A 450 61.76 51.50 37.82
CA GLY A 450 62.46 50.33 38.35
C GLY A 450 62.23 49.11 37.44
N GLY A 451 63.30 48.39 37.11
CA GLY A 451 63.28 47.29 36.15
C GLY A 451 62.24 46.19 36.44
N CYS A 452 61.95 45.37 35.43
CA CYS A 452 61.05 44.24 35.58
C CYS A 452 61.72 43.06 36.29
N SER A 453 61.00 42.38 37.17
CA SER A 453 61.45 41.15 37.83
C SER A 453 60.53 39.98 37.49
N PHE A 454 61.13 38.83 37.19
CA PHE A 454 60.43 37.56 36.99
C PHE A 454 61.15 36.47 37.80
N PRO A 455 60.51 35.92 38.84
CA PRO A 455 61.17 34.99 39.76
C PRO A 455 61.34 33.57 39.19
N GLY A 456 60.82 33.29 37.99
CA GLY A 456 60.90 31.98 37.34
C GLY A 456 59.58 31.21 37.40
N ALA A 457 59.66 29.89 37.16
CA ALA A 457 58.52 28.99 37.29
C ALA A 457 57.98 29.01 38.72
N GLY A 458 56.68 29.22 38.88
CA GLY A 458 56.02 29.31 40.18
C GLY A 458 54.50 29.24 40.04
N PRO A 459 53.75 29.32 41.16
CA PRO A 459 54.26 29.42 42.52
C PRO A 459 54.64 28.06 43.16
N GLY A 460 54.26 26.93 42.56
CA GLY A 460 54.56 25.60 43.11
C GLY A 460 53.72 25.24 44.33
N HIS A 461 52.48 25.74 44.40
CA HIS A 461 51.57 25.39 45.49
C HIS A 461 51.06 23.96 45.33
N ARG A 462 51.00 23.21 46.44
CA ARG A 462 50.49 21.83 46.42
C ARG A 462 48.98 21.83 46.59
N TYR A 463 48.25 21.10 45.76
CA TYR A 463 46.81 20.92 45.89
C TYR A 463 46.47 19.49 46.29
N PHE A 464 45.41 19.34 47.07
CA PHE A 464 44.83 18.05 47.46
C PHE A 464 43.36 18.09 47.09
N ILE A 465 42.93 17.19 46.21
CA ILE A 465 41.55 17.05 45.77
C ILE A 465 41.07 15.69 46.24
N THR A 466 40.18 15.68 47.23
CA THR A 466 39.66 14.45 47.84
C THR A 466 38.21 14.24 47.44
N ILE A 467 37.91 13.04 46.92
CA ILE A 467 36.57 12.53 46.66
C ILE A 467 36.30 11.39 47.66
N ASP A 468 35.28 11.56 48.49
CA ASP A 468 34.82 10.56 49.46
C ASP A 468 33.41 10.09 49.14
N SER A 469 33.31 8.80 48.86
CA SER A 469 32.10 8.10 48.41
C SER A 469 31.84 6.86 49.27
N ARG A 470 32.39 6.85 50.50
CA ARG A 470 32.21 5.77 51.47
C ARG A 470 30.81 5.72 52.05
N SER A 471 30.13 6.86 52.14
CA SER A 471 28.75 6.95 52.61
C SER A 471 27.77 6.72 51.47
N GLY A 472 26.87 5.75 51.61
CA GLY A 472 25.81 5.51 50.63
C GLY A 472 24.93 6.75 50.43
N GLY A 473 24.67 7.13 49.18
CA GLY A 473 23.80 8.26 48.81
C GLY A 473 24.47 9.65 48.85
N ALA A 474 25.77 9.75 49.15
CA ALA A 474 26.51 11.02 49.09
C ALA A 474 27.88 10.81 48.43
N VAL A 475 28.35 11.84 47.70
CA VAL A 475 29.73 11.90 47.22
C VAL A 475 30.28 13.27 47.60
N TRP A 476 31.21 13.29 48.54
CA TRP A 476 31.80 14.50 49.07
C TRP A 476 33.08 14.84 48.32
N VAL A 477 33.23 16.10 47.93
CA VAL A 477 34.47 16.63 47.37
C VAL A 477 35.02 17.73 48.26
N ARG A 478 36.33 17.76 48.44
CA ARG A 478 37.07 18.80 49.17
C ARG A 478 38.34 19.16 48.42
N VAL A 479 38.72 20.44 48.46
CA VAL A 479 39.97 20.94 47.89
C VAL A 479 40.77 21.66 48.97
N ASP A 480 41.94 21.14 49.29
CA ASP A 480 42.93 21.80 50.14
C ASP A 480 44.15 22.24 49.32
N ARG A 481 44.90 23.19 49.87
CA ARG A 481 46.10 23.75 49.25
C ARG A 481 47.18 23.98 50.30
N SER A 482 48.39 23.48 50.07
CA SER A 482 49.58 23.83 50.84
C SER A 482 50.34 24.97 50.16
N VAL A 483 50.61 26.02 50.92
CA VAL A 483 51.44 27.16 50.51
C VAL A 483 52.63 27.24 51.45
N ASN A 484 53.85 27.07 50.93
CA ASN A 484 55.09 27.02 51.72
C ASN A 484 55.00 26.07 52.93
N GLY A 485 54.36 24.91 52.76
CA GLY A 485 54.17 23.91 53.80
C GLY A 485 52.98 24.13 54.75
N THR A 486 52.28 25.26 54.66
CA THR A 486 51.07 25.53 55.46
C THR A 486 49.81 25.15 54.69
N MET A 487 48.96 24.32 55.30
CA MET A 487 47.71 23.83 54.70
C MET A 487 46.54 24.81 54.87
N TYR A 488 45.77 25.00 53.80
CA TYR A 488 44.55 25.79 53.76
C TYR A 488 43.44 25.00 53.08
N THR A 489 42.24 25.00 53.65
CA THR A 489 41.04 24.49 52.96
C THR A 489 40.52 25.57 52.02
N VAL A 490 40.50 25.26 50.73
CA VAL A 490 40.10 26.18 49.65
C VAL A 490 38.62 26.01 49.33
N ILE A 491 38.17 24.77 49.24
CA ILE A 491 36.76 24.38 49.15
C ILE A 491 36.55 23.29 50.19
N ASP A 492 35.72 23.56 51.20
CA ASP A 492 35.38 22.56 52.22
C ASP A 492 34.44 21.48 51.66
N TRP A 493 34.18 20.44 52.45
CA TRP A 493 33.36 19.29 52.05
C TRP A 493 32.02 19.70 51.42
N HIS A 494 31.90 19.43 50.13
CA HIS A 494 30.70 19.68 49.33
C HIS A 494 30.13 18.36 48.82
N ASN A 495 28.86 18.07 49.14
CA ASN A 495 28.19 16.89 48.58
C ASN A 495 27.77 17.20 47.14
N VAL A 496 28.45 16.58 46.18
CA VAL A 496 28.19 16.73 44.74
C VAL A 496 26.75 16.32 44.39
N LEU A 497 26.22 15.30 45.06
CA LEU A 497 24.86 14.79 44.86
C LEU A 497 23.76 15.67 45.48
N SER A 498 24.12 16.75 46.19
CA SER A 498 23.12 17.73 46.68
C SER A 498 22.48 18.54 45.56
N ASN A 499 23.13 18.61 44.39
CA ASN A 499 22.52 19.15 43.18
C ASN A 499 21.65 18.08 42.52
N SER A 500 20.33 18.32 42.44
CA SER A 500 19.36 17.38 41.85
C SER A 500 19.59 17.09 40.37
N ASN A 501 20.31 17.96 39.65
CA ASN A 501 20.63 17.77 38.24
C ASN A 501 21.91 16.98 38.01
N GLN A 502 22.70 16.73 39.07
CA GLN A 502 23.93 15.96 38.96
C GLN A 502 23.63 14.55 38.42
N GLY A 503 24.39 14.11 37.43
CA GLY A 503 24.29 12.76 36.88
C GLY A 503 24.58 11.69 37.92
N ALA A 504 24.00 10.50 37.72
CA ALA A 504 24.30 9.33 38.54
C ALA A 504 25.81 9.12 38.64
N THR A 505 26.29 8.77 39.84
CA THR A 505 27.69 8.46 40.06
C THR A 505 28.12 7.28 39.17
N PRO A 506 29.14 7.43 38.31
CA PRO A 506 29.68 6.34 37.51
C PRO A 506 30.11 5.16 38.39
N ALA A 507 30.04 3.93 37.87
CA ALA A 507 30.56 2.77 38.59
C ALA A 507 32.08 2.89 38.81
N ASP A 508 32.77 3.43 37.80
CA ASP A 508 34.21 3.55 37.72
C ASP A 508 34.61 4.92 37.15
N PHE A 509 35.61 5.55 37.77
CA PHE A 509 36.20 6.81 37.31
C PHE A 509 37.52 6.59 36.58
N LEU A 510 37.73 7.39 35.53
CA LEU A 510 39.04 7.76 35.01
C LEU A 510 39.44 9.16 35.50
N LEU A 511 40.74 9.36 35.69
CA LEU A 511 41.32 10.65 36.06
C LEU A 511 42.01 11.28 34.86
N SER A 512 41.62 12.49 34.50
CA SER A 512 42.25 13.30 33.47
C SER A 512 42.65 14.68 33.99
N LEU A 513 43.69 15.25 33.38
CA LEU A 513 44.12 16.62 33.59
C LEU A 513 44.02 17.34 32.26
N ALA A 514 43.36 18.49 32.21
CA ALA A 514 43.30 19.31 31.01
C ALA A 514 43.89 20.70 31.27
N GLY A 515 44.66 21.21 30.32
CA GLY A 515 45.23 22.55 30.37
C GLY A 515 44.70 23.39 29.23
N SER A 516 44.49 24.68 29.46
CA SER A 516 44.03 25.56 28.39
C SER A 516 44.50 27.01 28.51
N THR A 517 44.64 27.65 27.36
CA THR A 517 44.93 29.07 27.19
C THR A 517 43.94 29.71 26.21
N GLY A 518 43.85 31.03 26.26
CA GLY A 518 42.96 31.84 25.44
C GLY A 518 43.73 32.99 24.82
N ALA A 519 43.21 34.21 24.93
CA ALA A 519 43.93 35.42 24.52
C ALA A 519 45.09 35.77 25.47
N SER A 520 44.95 35.44 26.75
CA SER A 520 46.04 35.45 27.73
C SER A 520 46.56 34.02 27.94
N VAL A 521 47.80 33.87 28.40
CA VAL A 521 48.53 32.59 28.30
C VAL A 521 49.48 32.37 29.46
N ASN A 522 49.56 31.16 29.99
CA ASN A 522 50.62 30.72 30.89
C ASN A 522 51.13 29.33 30.50
N ASN A 523 52.37 29.01 30.89
CA ASN A 523 52.79 27.63 30.99
C ASN A 523 52.09 27.03 32.21
N HIS A 524 51.34 25.96 32.01
CA HIS A 524 50.75 25.19 33.11
C HIS A 524 51.54 23.90 33.28
N GLU A 525 52.13 23.69 34.45
CA GLU A 525 52.97 22.55 34.76
C GLU A 525 52.59 21.90 36.08
N ILE A 526 52.79 20.60 36.17
CA ILE A 526 52.51 19.78 37.35
C ILE A 526 53.76 18.99 37.73
N GLU A 527 54.04 18.92 39.03
CA GLU A 527 55.14 18.16 39.62
C GLU A 527 54.64 17.32 40.81
N ASN A 528 55.40 16.29 41.20
CA ASN A 528 55.11 15.46 42.37
C ASN A 528 53.67 14.93 42.42
N PHE A 529 53.18 14.42 41.29
CA PHE A 529 51.83 13.90 41.21
C PHE A 529 51.69 12.65 42.09
N LYS A 530 50.58 12.57 42.83
CA LYS A 530 50.23 11.43 43.65
C LYS A 530 48.73 11.23 43.65
N VAL A 531 48.26 9.99 43.50
CA VAL A 531 46.86 9.64 43.67
C VAL A 531 46.73 8.45 44.62
N CYS A 532 45.98 8.62 45.70
CA CYS A 532 45.69 7.56 46.67
C CYS A 532 44.23 7.14 46.57
N ALA A 533 43.93 5.85 46.68
CA ALA A 533 42.56 5.35 46.68
C ALA A 533 42.38 4.11 47.57
N LEU A 534 41.23 3.96 48.23
CA LEU A 534 40.87 2.71 48.93
C LEU A 534 40.68 1.56 47.93
N LYS A 535 40.14 1.86 46.75
CA LYS A 535 39.94 0.90 45.65
C LYS A 535 40.53 1.48 44.37
N SER A 536 41.38 0.72 43.69
CA SER A 536 41.85 1.08 42.35
C SER A 536 42.38 -0.13 41.61
N ARG A 537 42.36 -0.10 40.27
CA ARG A 537 42.93 -1.14 39.42
C ARG A 537 43.60 -0.55 38.18
N PRO A 538 44.67 -1.17 37.63
CA PRO A 538 45.24 -0.71 36.37
C PRO A 538 44.18 -0.76 35.27
N VAL A 539 44.30 0.15 34.29
CA VAL A 539 43.54 0.02 33.05
C VAL A 539 44.07 -1.22 32.33
N GLY A 540 43.18 -2.17 32.05
CA GLY A 540 43.52 -3.40 31.33
C GLY A 540 43.89 -3.14 29.87
N GLN A 541 43.90 -4.18 29.03
CA GLN A 541 44.09 -3.97 27.60
C GLN A 541 42.95 -3.09 27.05
N LEU A 542 43.30 -1.98 26.40
CA LEU A 542 42.35 -1.06 25.79
C LEU A 542 42.11 -1.40 24.33
N ILE A 543 40.92 -1.11 23.86
CA ILE A 543 40.63 -1.03 22.43
C ILE A 543 41.32 0.23 21.91
N ASP A 544 42.03 0.15 20.79
CA ASP A 544 42.67 1.32 20.20
C ASP A 544 41.60 2.29 19.66
N HIS A 545 40.78 1.85 18.70
CA HIS A 545 39.63 2.59 18.17
C HIS A 545 38.61 1.62 17.55
N PHE A 546 37.42 2.11 17.16
CA PHE A 546 36.48 1.34 16.35
C PHE A 546 36.46 1.78 14.89
N ARG A 547 36.24 0.81 14.00
CA ARG A 547 36.04 1.00 12.56
C ARG A 547 34.67 0.50 12.12
N PHE A 548 33.95 1.30 11.33
CA PHE A 548 32.67 0.94 10.73
C PHE A 548 32.81 0.77 9.21
N THR A 549 32.32 -0.34 8.65
CA THR A 549 32.02 -0.43 7.22
C THR A 549 30.52 -0.22 7.03
N LEU A 550 30.16 0.83 6.31
CA LEU A 550 28.80 1.30 6.08
C LEU A 550 28.36 1.02 4.64
N PRO A 551 27.04 0.90 4.37
CA PRO A 551 26.54 0.91 3.01
C PRO A 551 26.81 2.26 2.34
N GLN A 552 27.02 2.28 1.01
CA GLN A 552 27.06 3.54 0.25
C GLN A 552 25.72 4.30 0.33
N GLN A 553 24.61 3.56 0.38
CA GLN A 553 23.25 4.10 0.40
C GLN A 553 22.34 3.11 1.13
N GLY A 554 21.51 3.61 2.04
CA GLY A 554 20.38 2.86 2.63
C GLY A 554 19.07 3.16 1.90
N LEU A 555 18.07 2.29 2.05
CA LEU A 555 16.70 2.51 1.58
C LEU A 555 15.77 2.59 2.78
N THR A 556 14.77 3.48 2.75
CA THR A 556 13.83 3.61 3.88
C THR A 556 13.08 2.33 4.22
N CYS A 557 12.88 1.47 3.22
CA CYS A 557 12.20 0.20 3.36
C CYS A 557 13.05 -0.95 3.91
N SER A 558 14.39 -0.82 3.98
CA SER A 558 15.27 -1.92 4.41
C SER A 558 16.29 -1.51 5.48
N ALA A 559 16.61 -2.45 6.36
CA ALA A 559 17.75 -2.29 7.25
C ALA A 559 19.04 -2.53 6.44
N SER A 560 20.05 -1.71 6.68
CA SER A 560 21.35 -1.82 6.06
C SER A 560 22.34 -2.46 7.01
N GLU A 561 23.09 -3.44 6.51
CA GLU A 561 24.14 -4.10 7.27
C GLU A 561 25.32 -3.15 7.51
N VAL A 562 25.83 -3.14 8.75
CA VAL A 562 27.00 -2.38 9.16
C VAL A 562 27.96 -3.31 9.89
N GLN A 563 29.20 -3.37 9.43
CA GLN A 563 30.27 -4.10 10.11
C GLN A 563 30.99 -3.17 11.07
N ILE A 564 31.27 -3.65 12.29
CA ILE A 564 31.95 -2.92 13.36
C ILE A 564 33.20 -3.71 13.75
N LYS A 565 34.36 -3.05 13.79
CA LYS A 565 35.63 -3.67 14.21
C LYS A 565 36.20 -2.94 15.41
N ALA A 566 36.64 -3.69 16.41
CA ALA A 566 37.43 -3.20 17.54
C ALA A 566 38.92 -3.44 17.25
N CYS A 567 39.67 -2.37 16.99
CA CYS A 567 41.08 -2.44 16.64
C CYS A 567 41.93 -2.54 17.91
N ALA A 568 42.93 -3.42 17.95
CA ALA A 568 43.90 -3.49 19.05
C ALA A 568 45.10 -2.54 18.84
N ASN A 569 45.30 -2.05 17.61
CA ASN A 569 46.36 -1.14 17.22
C ASN A 569 45.88 -0.07 16.22
N ASP A 570 46.68 1.00 16.06
CA ASP A 570 46.36 2.22 15.30
C ASP A 570 46.00 1.97 13.82
N ASN A 571 46.72 1.05 13.15
CA ASN A 571 46.42 0.70 11.76
C ASN A 571 45.31 -0.38 11.61
N CYS A 572 44.79 -0.89 12.73
CA CYS A 572 43.81 -1.97 12.79
C CYS A 572 44.25 -3.28 12.10
N SER A 573 45.55 -3.54 12.02
CA SER A 573 46.06 -4.84 11.54
C SER A 573 45.88 -5.96 12.56
N GLN A 574 45.62 -5.60 13.82
CA GLN A 574 45.29 -6.51 14.91
C GLN A 574 43.93 -6.13 15.48
N LEU A 575 43.09 -7.12 15.73
CA LEU A 575 41.78 -6.94 16.34
C LEU A 575 41.84 -7.24 17.84
N TYR A 576 40.97 -6.58 18.60
CA TYR A 576 40.80 -6.84 20.03
C TYR A 576 40.00 -8.13 20.21
N THR A 577 40.60 -9.18 20.79
CA THR A 577 40.02 -10.54 20.75
C THR A 577 39.09 -10.88 21.92
N ASP A 578 39.29 -10.25 23.07
CA ASP A 578 38.49 -10.49 24.27
C ASP A 578 37.07 -9.92 24.12
N PRO A 579 36.10 -10.31 24.99
CA PRO A 579 34.73 -9.82 24.90
C PRO A 579 34.63 -8.29 24.96
N VAL A 580 33.87 -7.72 24.02
CA VAL A 580 33.57 -6.30 23.91
C VAL A 580 32.06 -6.08 23.97
N THR A 581 31.65 -5.14 24.82
CA THR A 581 30.32 -4.53 24.80
C THR A 581 30.46 -3.09 24.32
N ALA A 582 29.88 -2.73 23.18
CA ALA A 582 29.91 -1.38 22.63
C ALA A 582 28.51 -0.75 22.58
N THR A 583 28.41 0.52 22.94
CA THR A 583 27.17 1.32 22.84
C THR A 583 27.23 2.22 21.63
N LEU A 584 26.30 2.05 20.69
CA LEU A 584 26.26 2.73 19.41
C LEU A 584 25.40 3.99 19.44
N SER A 585 25.73 4.93 18.57
CA SER A 585 24.88 6.07 18.18
C SER A 585 24.30 5.82 16.78
N PRO A 586 23.02 6.16 16.50
CA PRO A 586 22.04 6.73 17.43
C PRO A 586 21.65 5.74 18.54
N ASN A 587 21.56 6.21 19.79
CA ASN A 587 21.14 5.38 20.92
C ASN A 587 19.60 5.26 20.98
N SER A 588 19.01 4.77 19.90
CA SER A 588 17.55 4.66 19.74
C SER A 588 17.19 3.44 18.90
N ALA A 589 16.01 2.88 19.17
CA ALA A 589 15.38 1.92 18.28
C ALA A 589 15.10 2.55 16.90
N PRO A 590 14.91 1.74 15.84
CA PRO A 590 14.58 2.23 14.51
C PRO A 590 13.36 3.17 14.54
N SER A 591 13.50 4.32 13.88
CA SER A 591 12.45 5.34 13.80
C SER A 591 12.61 6.16 12.52
N ALA A 592 11.79 7.20 12.37
CA ALA A 592 11.93 8.16 11.28
C ALA A 592 13.32 8.83 11.25
N THR A 593 13.98 9.03 12.39
CA THR A 593 15.31 9.69 12.48
C THR A 593 16.49 8.72 12.38
N GLY A 594 16.23 7.41 12.45
CA GLY A 594 17.25 6.36 12.35
C GLY A 594 17.58 5.71 13.70
N GLY A 595 18.00 4.44 13.66
CA GLY A 595 18.35 3.64 14.84
C GLY A 595 18.85 2.24 14.48
N TRP A 596 19.19 1.45 15.50
CA TRP A 596 19.74 0.11 15.36
C TRP A 596 18.69 -0.96 15.62
N VAL A 597 18.50 -1.87 14.66
CA VAL A 597 17.63 -3.05 14.83
C VAL A 597 18.24 -3.96 15.89
N GLY A 598 17.44 -4.39 16.86
CA GLY A 598 17.92 -5.18 18.01
C GLY A 598 18.53 -4.34 19.15
N GLY A 599 18.60 -3.00 19.00
CA GLY A 599 19.10 -2.07 20.01
C GLY A 599 20.51 -1.54 19.72
N SER A 600 20.91 -0.51 20.47
CA SER A 600 22.18 0.19 20.32
C SER A 600 23.37 -0.50 21.01
N GLN A 601 23.13 -1.57 21.77
CA GLN A 601 24.19 -2.31 22.45
C GLN A 601 24.61 -3.51 21.60
N VAL A 602 25.89 -3.59 21.27
CA VAL A 602 26.45 -4.71 20.50
C VAL A 602 27.50 -5.42 21.35
N ASN A 603 27.30 -6.73 21.54
CA ASN A 603 28.22 -7.60 22.27
C ASN A 603 28.91 -8.54 21.29
N PHE A 604 30.23 -8.62 21.32
CA PHE A 604 30.99 -9.44 20.39
C PHE A 604 32.36 -9.84 20.93
N ASN A 605 32.91 -10.92 20.38
CA ASN A 605 34.25 -11.44 20.65
C ASN A 605 35.06 -11.41 19.34
N ASN A 606 36.38 -11.59 19.42
CA ASN A 606 37.27 -11.60 18.25
C ASN A 606 37.31 -10.27 17.45
N GLY A 607 36.77 -9.19 18.01
CA GLY A 607 36.93 -7.83 17.50
C GLY A 607 36.12 -7.49 16.25
N ILE A 608 35.15 -8.31 15.84
CA ILE A 608 34.22 -8.00 14.73
C ILE A 608 32.78 -8.24 15.18
N ALA A 609 31.89 -7.32 14.82
CA ALA A 609 30.45 -7.47 14.92
C ALA A 609 29.75 -7.02 13.64
N THR A 610 28.51 -7.46 13.48
CA THR A 610 27.59 -6.97 12.46
C THR A 610 26.35 -6.44 13.16
N ALA A 611 25.91 -5.25 12.78
CA ALA A 611 24.68 -4.61 13.25
C ALA A 611 23.84 -4.16 12.05
N GLN A 612 22.56 -3.87 12.29
CA GLN A 612 21.61 -3.49 11.25
C GLN A 612 21.10 -2.07 11.53
N LEU A 613 21.43 -1.14 10.62
CA LEU A 613 21.06 0.27 10.71
C LEU A 613 19.80 0.53 9.88
N ARG A 614 18.78 1.13 10.47
CA ARG A 614 17.51 1.40 9.80
C ARG A 614 17.05 2.83 10.02
N ARG A 615 16.48 3.44 8.97
CA ARG A 615 15.78 4.72 9.04
C ARG A 615 14.54 4.65 8.16
N ASN A 616 13.38 4.94 8.74
CA ASN A 616 12.09 4.75 8.06
C ASN A 616 11.63 5.97 7.23
N SER A 617 12.44 7.04 7.17
CA SER A 617 12.20 8.25 6.37
C SER A 617 13.46 8.72 5.67
N VAL A 618 13.34 9.53 4.63
CA VAL A 618 14.48 10.07 3.88
C VAL A 618 15.44 10.84 4.79
N GLY A 619 16.75 10.68 4.56
CA GLY A 619 17.78 11.52 5.16
C GLY A 619 18.96 10.76 5.77
N ASN A 620 19.75 11.46 6.58
CA ASN A 620 21.07 11.01 7.00
C ASN A 620 21.10 10.43 8.42
N VAL A 621 21.77 9.30 8.62
CA VAL A 621 22.07 8.75 9.95
C VAL A 621 23.57 8.77 10.19
N SER A 622 24.01 9.47 11.24
CA SER A 622 25.40 9.44 11.68
C SER A 622 25.61 8.35 12.73
N VAL A 623 26.65 7.54 12.54
CA VAL A 623 26.99 6.41 13.42
C VAL A 623 28.20 6.73 14.29
N ASN A 624 28.25 6.14 15.49
CA ASN A 624 29.39 6.28 16.39
C ASN A 624 29.42 5.13 17.41
N VAL A 625 30.56 4.88 18.06
CA VAL A 625 30.59 4.22 19.38
C VAL A 625 30.68 5.32 20.44
N LEU A 626 29.67 5.39 21.32
CA LEU A 626 29.62 6.35 22.42
C LEU A 626 30.50 5.91 23.60
N GLY A 627 30.62 4.60 23.81
CA GLY A 627 31.40 3.99 24.87
C GLY A 627 31.50 2.48 24.71
N SER A 628 32.42 1.85 25.45
CA SER A 628 32.60 0.39 25.42
C SER A 628 33.18 -0.16 26.71
N THR A 629 32.97 -1.45 26.94
CA THR A 629 33.66 -2.25 27.97
C THR A 629 34.35 -3.44 27.27
N PRO A 630 35.69 -3.56 27.33
CA PRO A 630 36.64 -2.61 27.91
C PRO A 630 36.66 -1.27 27.16
N ALA A 631 37.14 -0.22 27.84
CA ALA A 631 37.19 1.12 27.27
C ALA A 631 38.12 1.20 26.06
N SER A 632 37.86 2.13 25.14
CA SER A 632 38.84 2.48 24.13
C SER A 632 39.90 3.43 24.69
N LYS A 633 41.04 3.53 24.01
CA LYS A 633 42.08 4.49 24.36
C LYS A 633 41.48 5.90 24.42
N PRO A 634 41.79 6.67 25.48
CA PRO A 634 41.39 8.06 25.60
C PRO A 634 41.70 8.85 24.34
N PHE A 635 40.79 9.76 24.00
CA PHE A 635 40.88 10.71 22.89
C PHE A 635 40.88 10.11 21.48
N GLN A 636 40.69 8.81 21.34
CA GLN A 636 40.55 8.16 20.03
C GLN A 636 39.19 8.45 19.40
N VAL A 637 39.17 8.40 18.06
CA VAL A 637 37.96 8.64 17.25
C VAL A 637 37.57 7.37 16.49
N ASN A 638 36.28 7.19 16.29
CA ASN A 638 35.79 6.11 15.46
C ASN A 638 35.91 6.49 13.98
N LEU A 639 36.32 5.55 13.15
CA LEU A 639 36.52 5.77 11.72
C LEU A 639 35.52 4.97 10.92
N CYS A 640 35.05 5.51 9.80
CA CYS A 640 34.08 4.81 8.96
C CYS A 640 34.54 4.76 7.50
N SER A 641 34.04 3.78 6.76
CA SER A 641 34.24 3.66 5.33
C SER A 641 33.01 3.07 4.67
N TYR A 642 32.76 3.43 3.41
CA TYR A 642 31.76 2.77 2.56
C TYR A 642 32.30 1.52 1.86
N THR A 643 33.55 1.14 2.14
CA THR A 643 34.26 0.00 1.54
C THR A 643 35.10 -0.70 2.59
N ASN A 644 35.48 -1.94 2.34
CA ASN A 644 36.38 -2.67 3.24
C ASN A 644 37.87 -2.34 3.04
N ASN A 645 38.21 -1.31 2.26
CA ASN A 645 39.61 -0.93 2.02
C ASN A 645 40.23 -0.32 3.30
N PRO A 646 41.33 -0.87 3.83
CA PRO A 646 41.97 -0.38 5.06
C PRO A 646 42.37 1.11 5.04
N ASN A 647 42.57 1.69 3.86
CA ASN A 647 43.03 3.07 3.68
C ASN A 647 41.89 4.08 3.47
N SER A 648 40.62 3.66 3.47
CA SER A 648 39.47 4.54 3.21
C SER A 648 38.70 4.93 4.47
N TYR A 649 39.19 4.55 5.65
CA TYR A 649 38.57 4.85 6.94
C TYR A 649 38.82 6.31 7.34
N SER A 650 37.73 7.05 7.56
CA SER A 650 37.76 8.47 7.95
C SER A 650 36.54 8.82 8.80
N THR A 651 36.67 9.82 9.68
CA THR A 651 35.56 10.36 10.47
C THR A 651 34.49 11.02 9.58
N ALA A 652 34.87 11.51 8.39
CA ALA A 652 33.95 12.15 7.44
C ALA A 652 32.93 11.17 6.83
N ASN A 653 33.24 9.87 6.82
CA ASN A 653 32.41 8.83 6.21
C ASN A 653 31.40 8.23 7.20
N CYS A 654 31.30 8.72 8.43
CA CYS A 654 30.45 8.14 9.47
C CYS A 654 28.96 8.50 9.35
N THR A 655 28.47 8.70 8.13
CA THR A 655 27.07 9.05 7.85
C THR A 655 26.54 8.25 6.68
N VAL A 656 25.35 7.66 6.82
CA VAL A 656 24.63 6.94 5.76
C VAL A 656 23.43 7.75 5.32
N ASN A 657 23.27 7.96 4.01
CA ASN A 657 22.05 8.52 3.43
C ASN A 657 21.02 7.41 3.20
N PHE A 658 19.75 7.67 3.51
CA PHE A 658 18.62 6.80 3.21
C PHE A 658 17.71 7.43 2.16
N ALA A 659 17.49 6.70 1.06
CA ALA A 659 16.68 7.13 -0.08
C ALA A 659 15.23 6.62 0.04
N ASP A 660 14.30 7.37 -0.55
CA ASP A 660 12.87 7.09 -0.44
C ASP A 660 12.47 5.80 -1.16
N SER A 661 11.51 5.09 -0.60
CA SER A 661 11.05 3.78 -1.08
C SER A 661 9.54 3.79 -1.26
N GLY A 662 9.04 3.01 -2.21
CA GLY A 662 7.62 2.91 -2.53
C GLY A 662 7.28 1.58 -3.19
N PHE A 663 6.08 1.49 -3.74
CA PHE A 663 5.65 0.35 -4.55
C PHE A 663 5.62 0.70 -6.03
N ILE A 664 6.02 -0.26 -6.86
CA ILE A 664 5.59 -0.34 -8.25
C ILE A 664 4.41 -1.32 -8.27
N VAL A 665 3.26 -0.86 -8.72
CA VAL A 665 2.08 -1.68 -8.97
C VAL A 665 1.94 -1.79 -10.48
N ASP A 666 1.56 -2.97 -10.98
CA ASP A 666 1.32 -3.21 -12.41
C ASP A 666 0.10 -4.09 -12.57
N VAL A 667 -0.92 -3.57 -13.24
CA VAL A 667 -2.22 -4.20 -13.46
C VAL A 667 -2.52 -4.22 -14.95
N PRO A 668 -2.63 -5.40 -15.58
CA PRO A 668 -2.93 -5.46 -17.01
C PRO A 668 -4.35 -4.99 -17.32
N ASN A 669 -4.52 -4.41 -18.50
CA ASN A 669 -5.83 -4.20 -19.11
C ASN A 669 -6.50 -5.55 -19.40
N ALA A 670 -7.83 -5.61 -19.32
CA ALA A 670 -8.58 -6.86 -19.50
C ALA A 670 -10.03 -6.58 -19.92
N TYR A 671 -10.79 -7.62 -20.25
CA TYR A 671 -12.25 -7.48 -20.33
C TYR A 671 -12.85 -7.28 -18.94
N ALA A 672 -13.96 -6.53 -18.88
CA ALA A 672 -14.77 -6.45 -17.68
C ALA A 672 -15.28 -7.84 -17.26
N ASN A 673 -15.41 -8.03 -15.94
CA ASN A 673 -15.79 -9.30 -15.30
C ASN A 673 -14.75 -10.43 -15.42
N GLN A 674 -13.60 -10.19 -16.04
CA GLN A 674 -12.47 -11.12 -16.07
C GLN A 674 -11.56 -10.92 -14.83
N THR A 675 -11.03 -12.02 -14.29
CA THR A 675 -9.98 -11.98 -13.28
C THR A 675 -8.61 -12.08 -13.96
N VAL A 676 -7.72 -11.14 -13.67
CA VAL A 676 -6.33 -11.12 -14.16
C VAL A 676 -5.36 -11.00 -12.99
N THR A 677 -4.07 -11.20 -13.23
CA THR A 677 -3.04 -11.12 -12.18
C THR A 677 -2.35 -9.75 -12.24
N GLY A 678 -2.44 -8.97 -11.17
CA GLY A 678 -1.60 -7.80 -10.94
C GLY A 678 -0.32 -8.17 -10.18
N THR A 679 0.70 -7.31 -10.26
CA THR A 679 1.95 -7.44 -9.50
C THR A 679 2.25 -6.20 -8.68
N ILE A 680 3.00 -6.39 -7.59
CA ILE A 680 3.47 -5.31 -6.73
C ILE A 680 4.90 -5.59 -6.25
N LYS A 681 5.75 -4.57 -6.29
CA LYS A 681 7.17 -4.66 -5.93
C LYS A 681 7.62 -3.50 -5.05
N ALA A 682 8.31 -3.78 -3.95
CA ALA A 682 8.88 -2.76 -3.07
C ALA A 682 10.28 -2.32 -3.56
N VAL A 683 10.43 -1.06 -3.94
CA VAL A 683 11.66 -0.51 -4.53
C VAL A 683 11.96 0.90 -4.05
N ARG A 684 13.15 1.40 -4.35
CA ARG A 684 13.47 2.83 -4.28
C ARG A 684 12.65 3.62 -5.31
N LYS A 685 12.03 4.73 -4.90
CA LYS A 685 11.08 5.48 -5.74
C LYS A 685 11.68 6.04 -7.04
N ASP A 686 12.90 6.57 -7.00
CA ASP A 686 13.59 7.16 -8.15
C ASP A 686 14.52 6.17 -8.88
N ASN A 687 14.62 4.92 -8.42
CA ASN A 687 15.41 3.88 -9.09
C ASN A 687 14.87 2.47 -8.78
N ALA A 688 14.00 1.98 -9.66
CA ALA A 688 13.33 0.69 -9.56
C ALA A 688 14.28 -0.54 -9.49
N SER A 689 15.55 -0.39 -9.89
CA SER A 689 16.54 -1.49 -9.79
C SER A 689 16.97 -1.77 -8.34
N GLN A 690 16.80 -0.82 -7.44
CA GLN A 690 17.16 -0.96 -6.02
C GLN A 690 15.95 -1.46 -5.23
N GLN A 691 15.99 -2.74 -4.87
CA GLN A 691 14.88 -3.43 -4.20
C GLN A 691 14.97 -3.30 -2.68
N CYS A 692 13.82 -3.34 -2.02
CA CYS A 692 13.67 -3.30 -0.56
C CYS A 692 14.04 -4.62 0.13
N LEU A 693 15.12 -5.26 -0.32
CA LEU A 693 15.66 -6.46 0.30
C LEU A 693 16.60 -6.08 1.46
N PRO A 694 16.61 -6.84 2.57
CA PRO A 694 15.88 -8.11 2.81
C PRO A 694 14.45 -7.96 3.35
N SER A 695 13.98 -6.75 3.70
CA SER A 695 12.71 -6.55 4.43
C SER A 695 11.44 -7.05 3.71
N PHE A 696 11.48 -7.21 2.40
CA PHE A 696 10.39 -7.76 1.57
C PHE A 696 10.71 -9.13 0.96
N GLY A 697 11.89 -9.70 1.20
CA GLY A 697 12.27 -11.00 0.63
C GLY A 697 11.68 -12.17 1.42
N ASN A 698 10.88 -13.03 0.78
CA ASN A 698 10.29 -14.24 1.38
C ASN A 698 9.45 -13.98 2.64
N VAL A 699 8.68 -12.88 2.66
CA VAL A 699 7.85 -12.49 3.80
C VAL A 699 6.41 -12.20 3.37
N GLN A 700 5.49 -12.39 4.31
CA GLN A 700 4.12 -11.94 4.16
C GLN A 700 3.98 -10.52 4.73
N LYS A 701 3.35 -9.60 3.98
CA LYS A 701 3.06 -8.24 4.43
C LYS A 701 1.59 -7.90 4.14
N SER A 702 0.98 -7.12 5.03
CA SER A 702 -0.39 -6.63 4.86
C SER A 702 -0.37 -5.29 4.13
N VAL A 703 -0.87 -5.24 2.90
CA VAL A 703 -0.90 -4.05 2.04
C VAL A 703 -2.34 -3.60 1.87
N ALA A 704 -2.61 -2.33 2.18
CA ALA A 704 -3.93 -1.73 2.03
C ALA A 704 -4.16 -1.30 0.58
N PHE A 705 -5.24 -1.77 -0.03
CA PHE A 705 -5.66 -1.44 -1.39
C PHE A 705 -6.94 -0.60 -1.39
N TRP A 706 -7.02 0.33 -2.34
CA TRP A 706 -8.26 0.98 -2.73
C TRP A 706 -8.23 1.30 -4.23
N SER A 707 -9.39 1.55 -4.80
CA SER A 707 -9.52 1.94 -6.20
C SER A 707 -10.20 3.29 -6.36
N GLU A 708 -9.94 3.97 -7.45
CA GLU A 708 -10.63 5.20 -7.83
C GLU A 708 -11.09 5.09 -9.29
N TYR A 709 -12.27 5.63 -9.60
CA TYR A 709 -12.75 5.71 -10.97
C TYR A 709 -12.16 6.93 -11.66
N LEU A 710 -11.46 6.71 -12.77
CA LEU A 710 -10.92 7.79 -13.59
C LEU A 710 -11.92 8.18 -14.69
N ASN A 711 -12.54 7.19 -15.36
CA ASN A 711 -13.55 7.42 -16.39
C ASN A 711 -14.41 6.16 -16.65
N PRO A 712 -15.75 6.20 -16.51
CA PRO A 712 -16.58 7.32 -16.04
C PRO A 712 -16.44 7.56 -14.52
N THR A 713 -16.94 8.69 -14.02
CA THR A 713 -16.93 9.06 -12.60
C THR A 713 -18.34 9.09 -12.00
N ALA A 714 -18.44 9.14 -10.66
CA ALA A 714 -19.72 9.19 -9.95
C ALA A 714 -20.60 10.41 -10.29
N ASN A 715 -20.04 11.46 -10.90
CA ASN A 715 -20.79 12.64 -11.34
C ASN A 715 -21.49 12.45 -12.69
N ASN A 716 -21.19 11.37 -13.41
CA ASN A 716 -21.81 11.09 -14.69
C ASN A 716 -23.18 10.42 -14.48
N SER A 717 -24.24 11.00 -15.05
CA SER A 717 -25.60 10.44 -15.00
C SER A 717 -25.62 9.04 -15.64
N GLY A 718 -26.19 8.05 -14.95
CA GLY A 718 -26.21 6.65 -15.39
C GLY A 718 -25.05 5.79 -14.89
N PHE A 719 -24.07 6.37 -14.18
CA PHE A 719 -22.95 5.64 -13.58
C PHE A 719 -23.39 4.62 -12.53
N GLN A 720 -22.78 3.43 -12.54
CA GLN A 720 -22.92 2.41 -11.50
C GLN A 720 -21.61 2.14 -10.78
N SER A 721 -21.63 2.33 -9.46
CA SER A 721 -20.48 2.04 -8.58
C SER A 721 -20.41 0.55 -8.25
N VAL A 722 -19.28 -0.08 -8.54
CA VAL A 722 -18.98 -1.49 -8.25
C VAL A 722 -17.57 -1.63 -7.68
N SER A 723 -17.37 -2.31 -6.56
CA SER A 723 -16.02 -2.46 -6.00
C SER A 723 -15.10 -3.29 -6.90
N VAL A 724 -13.82 -2.89 -6.96
CA VAL A 724 -12.74 -3.76 -7.44
C VAL A 724 -12.52 -4.88 -6.40
N GLY A 725 -12.26 -6.08 -6.87
CA GLY A 725 -11.87 -7.22 -6.03
C GLY A 725 -10.37 -7.49 -6.14
N VAL A 726 -9.67 -7.61 -5.02
CA VAL A 726 -8.27 -8.07 -4.94
C VAL A 726 -8.23 -9.31 -4.07
N ASN A 727 -7.67 -10.43 -4.56
CA ASN A 727 -7.75 -11.74 -3.90
C ASN A 727 -9.20 -12.15 -3.55
N GLY A 728 -10.15 -11.81 -4.42
CA GLY A 728 -11.58 -12.05 -4.19
C GLY A 728 -12.23 -11.18 -3.11
N THR A 729 -11.48 -10.27 -2.48
CA THR A 729 -11.99 -9.35 -1.45
C THR A 729 -12.30 -7.99 -2.07
N PRO A 730 -13.53 -7.45 -1.91
CA PRO A 730 -13.84 -6.09 -2.33
C PRO A 730 -12.98 -5.06 -1.60
N ILE A 731 -12.37 -4.15 -2.36
CA ILE A 731 -11.57 -3.05 -1.81
C ILE A 731 -12.35 -1.73 -1.76
N GLY A 732 -11.95 -0.83 -0.87
CA GLY A 732 -12.56 0.50 -0.77
C GLY A 732 -12.34 1.39 -2.00
N GLN A 733 -13.08 2.49 -2.05
CA GLN A 733 -13.04 3.48 -3.14
C GLN A 733 -12.27 4.76 -2.79
N SER A 734 -11.53 4.76 -1.68
CA SER A 734 -10.69 5.89 -1.25
C SER A 734 -9.68 5.43 -0.19
N ALA A 735 -8.63 6.22 0.01
CA ALA A 735 -7.57 5.92 0.98
C ALA A 735 -8.07 5.79 2.44
N ASN A 736 -9.18 6.43 2.79
CA ASN A 736 -9.79 6.35 4.13
C ASN A 736 -10.54 5.02 4.37
N ASN A 737 -10.96 4.36 3.29
CA ASN A 737 -11.67 3.08 3.33
C ASN A 737 -10.82 1.94 2.74
N ALA A 738 -9.50 2.11 2.69
CA ALA A 738 -8.59 1.12 2.11
C ALA A 738 -8.67 -0.23 2.84
N THR A 739 -8.67 -1.32 2.08
CA THR A 739 -8.80 -2.69 2.59
C THR A 739 -7.44 -3.36 2.64
N SER A 740 -7.03 -3.83 3.82
CA SER A 740 -5.76 -4.56 4.01
C SER A 740 -5.83 -5.99 3.50
N ILE A 741 -4.96 -6.34 2.56
CA ILE A 741 -4.81 -7.68 1.98
C ILE A 741 -3.40 -8.20 2.29
N SER A 742 -3.32 -9.43 2.79
CA SER A 742 -2.03 -10.10 3.00
C SER A 742 -1.46 -10.60 1.68
N LEU A 743 -0.25 -10.14 1.36
CA LEU A 743 0.51 -10.53 0.17
C LEU A 743 1.78 -11.27 0.56
N ASN A 744 2.10 -12.33 -0.17
CA ASN A 744 3.33 -13.09 -0.01
C ASN A 744 4.36 -12.58 -1.02
N PHE A 745 5.40 -11.89 -0.53
CA PHE A 745 6.49 -11.42 -1.36
C PHE A 745 7.56 -12.51 -1.51
N ASN A 746 8.01 -12.74 -2.75
CA ASN A 746 9.04 -13.72 -3.07
C ASN A 746 10.46 -13.22 -2.69
N GLN A 747 11.49 -13.98 -3.04
CA GLN A 747 12.89 -13.62 -2.74
C GLN A 747 13.36 -12.28 -3.35
N ASN A 748 12.68 -11.79 -4.39
CA ASN A 748 12.97 -10.53 -5.09
C ASN A 748 12.11 -9.36 -4.56
N GLY A 749 11.31 -9.56 -3.50
CA GLY A 749 10.43 -8.53 -2.98
C GLY A 749 9.26 -8.19 -3.93
N GLU A 750 8.80 -9.18 -4.69
CA GLU A 750 7.66 -9.10 -5.61
C GLU A 750 6.51 -10.00 -5.12
N ALA A 751 5.27 -9.52 -5.21
CA ALA A 751 4.07 -10.29 -4.95
C ALA A 751 3.10 -10.17 -6.14
N SER A 752 2.31 -11.22 -6.37
CA SER A 752 1.24 -11.24 -7.38
C SER A 752 -0.10 -11.44 -6.70
N PHE A 753 -1.15 -10.81 -7.23
CA PHE A 753 -2.50 -10.92 -6.70
C PHE A 753 -3.54 -10.94 -7.83
N PRO A 754 -4.52 -11.85 -7.83
CA PRO A 754 -5.68 -11.74 -8.70
C PRO A 754 -6.48 -10.47 -8.42
N ILE A 755 -6.85 -9.77 -9.49
CA ILE A 755 -7.69 -8.59 -9.50
C ILE A 755 -8.86 -8.79 -10.47
N SER A 756 -10.06 -8.42 -10.05
CA SER A 756 -11.27 -8.47 -10.87
C SER A 756 -12.08 -7.19 -10.71
N TYR A 757 -12.75 -6.78 -11.79
CA TYR A 757 -13.68 -5.66 -11.78
C TYR A 757 -14.81 -5.96 -12.76
N ARG A 758 -16.05 -5.94 -12.28
CA ARG A 758 -17.25 -6.43 -12.99
C ARG A 758 -17.77 -5.46 -14.06
N GLU A 759 -17.41 -4.19 -13.98
CA GLU A 759 -17.84 -3.14 -14.93
C GLU A 759 -16.69 -2.72 -15.86
N VAL A 760 -17.00 -1.84 -16.82
CA VAL A 760 -16.04 -1.27 -17.76
C VAL A 760 -15.60 0.13 -17.33
N GLY A 761 -14.47 0.60 -17.86
CA GLY A 761 -13.94 1.94 -17.58
C GLY A 761 -12.45 1.93 -17.26
N SER A 762 -11.90 3.12 -17.01
CA SER A 762 -10.54 3.34 -16.52
C SER A 762 -10.57 3.58 -15.01
N LEU A 763 -9.72 2.85 -14.28
CA LEU A 763 -9.61 2.90 -12.83
C LEU A 763 -8.14 3.05 -12.42
N ALA A 764 -7.91 3.68 -11.28
CA ALA A 764 -6.64 3.61 -10.56
C ALA A 764 -6.74 2.57 -9.44
N LEU A 765 -5.71 1.75 -9.28
CA LEU A 765 -5.49 0.92 -8.09
C LEU A 765 -4.35 1.55 -7.29
N HIS A 766 -4.59 1.79 -6.02
CA HIS A 766 -3.54 2.27 -5.11
C HIS A 766 -3.24 1.21 -4.06
N ALA A 767 -1.99 1.17 -3.64
CA ALA A 767 -1.46 0.28 -2.62
C ALA A 767 -0.68 1.08 -1.57
N ARG A 768 -0.92 0.80 -0.30
CA ARG A 768 -0.22 1.42 0.83
C ARG A 768 0.21 0.40 1.86
N PHE A 769 1.47 0.46 2.26
CA PHE A 769 2.00 -0.27 3.40
C PHE A 769 2.43 0.71 4.48
N THR A 770 1.90 0.52 5.68
CA THR A 770 2.29 1.27 6.88
C THR A 770 3.03 0.31 7.81
N GLY A 771 4.32 0.57 8.01
CA GLY A 771 5.16 -0.27 8.84
C GLY A 771 4.83 -0.18 10.32
N SER A 772 5.08 -1.28 11.04
CA SER A 772 4.91 -1.42 12.50
C SER A 772 6.19 -1.95 13.15
N GLY A 773 6.33 -1.85 14.47
CA GLY A 773 7.52 -2.32 15.18
C GLY A 773 8.78 -1.56 14.75
N ASP A 774 9.84 -2.27 14.32
CA ASP A 774 11.06 -1.64 13.78
C ASP A 774 10.80 -0.86 12.47
N GLU A 775 9.66 -1.09 11.82
CA GLU A 775 9.22 -0.39 10.61
C GLU A 775 8.29 0.78 10.94
N GLN A 776 8.08 1.11 12.22
CA GLN A 776 7.18 2.19 12.62
C GLN A 776 7.58 3.51 11.94
N GLY A 777 6.60 4.13 11.28
CA GLY A 777 6.81 5.36 10.50
C GLY A 777 7.27 5.13 9.06
N LEU A 778 7.49 3.89 8.62
CA LEU A 778 7.70 3.56 7.21
C LEU A 778 6.35 3.64 6.48
N LEU A 779 6.34 4.37 5.37
CA LEU A 779 5.21 4.48 4.48
C LEU A 779 5.67 4.13 3.06
N LEU A 780 5.14 3.06 2.49
CA LEU A 780 5.31 2.74 1.07
C LEU A 780 3.97 2.91 0.37
N GLU A 781 3.97 3.68 -0.70
CA GLU A 781 2.82 3.91 -1.55
C GLU A 781 3.19 3.62 -3.00
N GLY A 782 2.22 3.15 -3.77
CA GLY A 782 2.31 2.96 -5.21
C GLY A 782 0.91 2.86 -5.81
N GLU A 783 0.83 3.12 -7.10
CA GLU A 783 -0.42 3.09 -7.84
C GLU A 783 -0.19 2.66 -9.28
N ASP A 784 -1.26 2.21 -9.92
CA ASP A 784 -1.30 1.97 -11.36
C ASP A 784 -2.72 2.23 -11.90
N SER A 785 -2.82 2.54 -13.19
CA SER A 785 -4.10 2.75 -13.88
C SER A 785 -4.34 1.66 -14.91
N PHE A 786 -5.55 1.11 -14.94
CA PHE A 786 -5.92 0.04 -15.86
C PHE A 786 -7.32 0.27 -16.45
N ILE A 787 -7.58 -0.34 -17.60
CA ILE A 787 -8.84 -0.28 -18.33
C ILE A 787 -9.52 -1.65 -18.32
N ARG A 788 -10.84 -1.65 -18.10
CA ARG A 788 -11.73 -2.78 -18.38
C ARG A 788 -12.60 -2.48 -19.59
N VAL A 789 -12.49 -3.35 -20.59
CA VAL A 789 -13.16 -3.22 -21.91
C VAL A 789 -14.43 -4.07 -21.91
N PRO A 790 -15.55 -3.64 -22.52
CA PRO A 790 -16.69 -4.53 -22.75
C PRO A 790 -16.28 -5.70 -23.66
N ARG A 791 -16.97 -6.84 -23.53
CA ARG A 791 -16.71 -8.02 -24.36
C ARG A 791 -17.33 -7.89 -25.75
N ALA A 792 -18.56 -7.38 -25.80
CA ALA A 792 -19.31 -7.21 -27.05
C ALA A 792 -20.34 -6.08 -26.97
N LEU A 793 -20.80 -5.62 -28.13
CA LEU A 793 -22.00 -4.79 -28.32
C LEU A 793 -23.08 -5.65 -28.99
N VAL A 794 -24.24 -5.77 -28.34
CA VAL A 794 -25.35 -6.62 -28.78
C VAL A 794 -26.50 -5.74 -29.24
N LEU A 795 -26.93 -5.93 -30.49
CA LEU A 795 -28.01 -5.17 -31.12
C LEU A 795 -29.32 -5.97 -31.10
N SER A 796 -30.43 -5.26 -30.98
CA SER A 796 -31.80 -5.78 -31.19
C SER A 796 -32.68 -4.69 -31.76
N ALA A 797 -33.68 -5.04 -32.58
CA ALA A 797 -34.63 -4.08 -33.14
C ALA A 797 -36.01 -4.28 -32.53
N ASN A 798 -36.78 -3.20 -32.37
CA ASN A 798 -38.18 -3.26 -31.96
C ASN A 798 -39.01 -2.26 -32.78
N HIS A 799 -40.21 -2.65 -33.18
CA HIS A 799 -41.17 -1.76 -33.84
C HIS A 799 -42.62 -2.13 -33.52
N SER A 800 -43.52 -1.14 -33.57
CA SER A 800 -44.93 -1.31 -33.20
C SER A 800 -45.84 -1.74 -34.34
N TYR A 801 -45.36 -1.83 -35.59
CA TYR A 801 -46.19 -2.20 -36.75
C TYR A 801 -46.91 -3.53 -36.55
N ASN A 802 -46.21 -4.53 -36.03
CA ASN A 802 -46.78 -5.82 -35.66
C ASN A 802 -46.70 -6.03 -34.14
N PRO A 803 -47.79 -5.76 -33.39
CA PRO A 803 -47.80 -5.88 -31.92
C PRO A 803 -47.48 -7.29 -31.40
N THR A 804 -47.70 -8.33 -32.22
CA THR A 804 -47.43 -9.73 -31.84
C THR A 804 -46.01 -10.17 -32.18
N HIS A 805 -45.25 -9.35 -32.90
CA HIS A 805 -43.91 -9.65 -33.39
C HIS A 805 -43.02 -8.40 -33.40
N GLN A 806 -42.96 -7.73 -32.25
CA GLN A 806 -42.31 -6.43 -32.12
C GLN A 806 -40.80 -6.47 -32.39
N ASN A 807 -40.13 -7.59 -32.11
CA ASN A 807 -38.68 -7.72 -32.28
C ASN A 807 -38.23 -7.92 -33.74
N GLY A 808 -39.18 -8.15 -34.65
CA GLY A 808 -38.90 -8.27 -36.08
C GLY A 808 -38.06 -9.48 -36.50
N GLN A 809 -37.69 -10.42 -35.64
CA GLN A 809 -36.77 -11.51 -36.01
C GLN A 809 -37.30 -12.38 -37.18
N CYS A 810 -36.49 -12.55 -38.23
CA CYS A 810 -36.88 -13.21 -39.47
C CYS A 810 -35.91 -14.36 -39.79
N SER A 811 -36.05 -15.49 -39.11
CA SER A 811 -35.18 -16.66 -39.34
C SER A 811 -35.36 -17.32 -40.71
N ALA A 812 -36.49 -17.06 -41.40
CA ALA A 812 -36.75 -17.58 -42.74
C ALA A 812 -35.99 -16.81 -43.83
N GLU A 813 -35.56 -15.57 -43.54
CA GLU A 813 -34.76 -14.74 -44.45
C GLU A 813 -35.42 -14.52 -45.82
N ASP A 814 -36.75 -14.52 -45.92
CA ASP A 814 -37.46 -14.50 -47.21
C ASP A 814 -38.80 -13.73 -47.16
N ILE A 815 -39.58 -13.86 -48.24
CA ILE A 815 -40.88 -13.18 -48.40
C ILE A 815 -41.95 -13.66 -47.41
N SER A 816 -41.74 -14.79 -46.72
CA SER A 816 -42.67 -15.32 -45.71
C SER A 816 -42.56 -14.61 -44.37
N CYS A 817 -41.50 -13.82 -44.14
CA CYS A 817 -41.33 -13.08 -42.90
C CYS A 817 -42.45 -12.08 -42.64
N ASN A 818 -42.79 -11.86 -41.37
CA ASN A 818 -43.80 -10.86 -41.03
C ASN A 818 -43.35 -9.45 -41.43
N VAL A 819 -44.30 -8.58 -41.77
CA VAL A 819 -44.01 -7.16 -41.98
C VAL A 819 -43.54 -6.54 -40.67
N PHE A 820 -42.37 -5.92 -40.69
CA PHE A 820 -41.75 -5.29 -39.53
C PHE A 820 -41.98 -3.78 -39.50
N ALA A 821 -41.79 -3.09 -40.62
CA ALA A 821 -41.98 -1.65 -40.77
C ALA A 821 -42.20 -1.28 -42.24
N ARG A 822 -42.59 -0.05 -42.53
CA ARG A 822 -42.52 0.52 -43.89
C ARG A 822 -41.12 1.07 -44.16
N ALA A 823 -40.71 1.11 -45.43
CA ALA A 823 -39.50 1.81 -45.85
C ALA A 823 -39.57 3.29 -45.40
N ASP A 824 -38.48 3.81 -44.83
CA ASP A 824 -38.36 5.12 -44.15
C ASP A 824 -39.18 5.30 -42.86
N GLU A 825 -39.83 4.27 -42.32
CA GLU A 825 -40.49 4.32 -41.00
C GLU A 825 -39.47 4.05 -39.87
N ASN A 826 -39.58 4.80 -38.76
CA ASN A 826 -38.65 4.68 -37.64
C ASN A 826 -38.93 3.45 -36.78
N PHE A 827 -37.89 2.69 -36.44
CA PHE A 827 -37.90 1.62 -35.45
C PHE A 827 -36.81 1.83 -34.39
N ASP A 828 -36.96 1.18 -33.23
CA ASP A 828 -36.02 1.26 -32.13
C ASP A 828 -34.90 0.24 -32.31
N LEU A 829 -33.70 0.70 -32.65
CA LEU A 829 -32.48 -0.10 -32.62
C LEU A 829 -31.83 0.03 -31.24
N ASN A 830 -31.89 -1.03 -30.45
CA ASN A 830 -31.40 -1.10 -29.08
C ASN A 830 -30.00 -1.71 -29.07
N ILE A 831 -29.01 -0.98 -28.56
CA ILE A 831 -27.63 -1.45 -28.44
C ILE A 831 -27.23 -1.55 -26.97
N ARG A 832 -26.72 -2.72 -26.57
CA ARG A 832 -26.31 -3.04 -25.20
C ARG A 832 -24.85 -3.48 -25.16
N ALA A 833 -24.04 -2.87 -24.31
CA ALA A 833 -22.72 -3.37 -24.01
C ALA A 833 -22.78 -4.50 -22.98
N VAL A 834 -22.00 -5.55 -23.19
CA VAL A 834 -21.95 -6.70 -22.28
C VAL A 834 -20.53 -6.99 -21.82
N VAL A 835 -20.41 -7.56 -20.62
CA VAL A 835 -19.13 -7.95 -20.01
C VAL A 835 -18.80 -9.40 -20.35
N ALA A 836 -17.56 -9.83 -20.08
CA ALA A 836 -17.17 -11.22 -20.35
C ALA A 836 -17.93 -12.20 -19.43
N ALA A 837 -18.35 -13.34 -19.99
CA ALA A 837 -18.88 -14.44 -19.20
C ALA A 837 -17.74 -15.15 -18.46
N PRO A 838 -17.99 -15.74 -17.26
CA PRO A 838 -16.98 -16.53 -16.57
C PRO A 838 -16.46 -17.73 -17.38
N ILE A 839 -17.33 -18.28 -18.25
CA ILE A 839 -17.02 -19.31 -19.24
C ILE A 839 -17.59 -18.79 -20.56
N GLU A 840 -16.72 -18.52 -21.54
CA GLU A 840 -17.11 -18.02 -22.85
C GLU A 840 -17.73 -19.14 -23.69
N ASP A 841 -18.96 -18.94 -24.15
CA ASP A 841 -19.71 -19.83 -25.06
C ASP A 841 -19.90 -19.22 -26.46
N ASN A 842 -19.39 -18.00 -26.67
CA ASN A 842 -19.58 -17.16 -27.86
C ASN A 842 -21.03 -16.72 -28.12
N ASP A 843 -21.93 -16.87 -27.14
CA ASP A 843 -23.29 -16.31 -27.17
C ASP A 843 -23.37 -15.08 -26.26
N PHE A 844 -23.04 -13.92 -26.82
CA PHE A 844 -23.04 -12.67 -26.05
C PHE A 844 -24.45 -12.18 -25.66
N THR A 845 -25.52 -12.79 -26.18
CA THR A 845 -26.89 -12.36 -25.89
C THR A 845 -27.29 -12.65 -24.44
N ASN A 846 -26.67 -13.67 -23.83
CA ASN A 846 -26.90 -14.08 -22.45
C ASN A 846 -25.98 -13.37 -21.43
N ASN A 847 -24.96 -12.64 -21.90
CA ASN A 847 -23.99 -11.97 -21.05
C ASN A 847 -24.61 -10.84 -20.22
N LEU A 848 -24.00 -10.57 -19.06
CA LEU A 848 -24.39 -9.47 -18.19
C LEU A 848 -24.12 -8.11 -18.85
N THR A 849 -25.05 -7.19 -18.65
CA THR A 849 -24.96 -5.80 -19.13
C THR A 849 -23.84 -5.03 -18.41
N ALA A 850 -23.04 -4.30 -19.18
CA ALA A 850 -22.14 -3.25 -18.69
C ALA A 850 -22.90 -1.93 -18.65
N TYR A 851 -22.92 -1.26 -17.50
CA TYR A 851 -23.63 0.02 -17.33
C TYR A 851 -22.72 1.22 -17.50
N ASN A 852 -21.41 1.03 -17.30
CA ASN A 852 -20.43 2.11 -17.34
C ASN A 852 -19.80 2.32 -18.73
N TYR A 853 -20.27 1.60 -19.76
CA TYR A 853 -19.76 1.79 -21.11
C TYR A 853 -20.27 3.11 -21.68
N GLN A 854 -19.36 3.93 -22.16
CA GLN A 854 -19.69 5.14 -22.91
C GLN A 854 -18.68 5.32 -24.04
N GLN A 855 -19.17 5.64 -25.23
CA GLN A 855 -18.32 5.86 -26.39
C GLN A 855 -19.08 6.65 -27.47
N GLN A 856 -18.43 7.67 -28.02
CA GLN A 856 -18.98 8.53 -29.07
C GLN A 856 -18.68 7.98 -30.46
N ASN A 857 -19.49 8.40 -31.44
CA ASN A 857 -19.25 8.22 -32.88
C ASN A 857 -19.05 6.76 -33.31
N ILE A 858 -19.89 5.84 -32.81
CA ILE A 858 -19.90 4.45 -33.27
C ILE A 858 -20.72 4.37 -34.55
N ALA A 859 -20.09 4.01 -35.67
CA ALA A 859 -20.76 3.91 -36.97
C ALA A 859 -21.71 2.71 -37.02
N LEU A 860 -22.94 2.96 -37.47
CA LEU A 860 -23.96 1.94 -37.74
C LEU A 860 -23.85 1.48 -39.19
N GLN A 861 -24.19 0.22 -39.45
CA GLN A 861 -24.20 -0.36 -40.78
C GLN A 861 -25.32 -1.38 -40.90
N HIS A 862 -25.68 -1.76 -42.12
CA HIS A 862 -26.67 -2.79 -42.37
C HIS A 862 -26.37 -3.54 -43.66
N THR A 863 -26.98 -4.71 -43.80
CA THR A 863 -26.93 -5.52 -45.02
C THR A 863 -28.33 -5.89 -45.47
N LEU A 864 -28.55 -5.86 -46.78
CA LEU A 864 -29.74 -6.46 -47.39
C LEU A 864 -29.57 -7.98 -47.38
N VAL A 865 -30.55 -8.67 -46.80
CA VAL A 865 -30.62 -10.14 -46.79
C VAL A 865 -31.44 -10.62 -47.99
N GLN A 866 -32.64 -10.07 -48.18
CA GLN A 866 -33.48 -10.30 -49.36
C GLN A 866 -34.27 -9.04 -49.76
N PRO A 867 -34.60 -8.84 -51.05
CA PRO A 867 -34.21 -9.68 -52.19
C PRO A 867 -32.70 -9.60 -52.49
N SER A 868 -32.04 -10.73 -52.73
CA SER A 868 -30.57 -10.79 -52.91
C SER A 868 -30.03 -9.99 -54.11
N ALA A 869 -30.87 -9.74 -55.12
CA ALA A 869 -30.56 -8.90 -56.28
C ALA A 869 -30.90 -7.41 -56.08
N GLY A 870 -31.38 -7.04 -54.89
CA GLY A 870 -31.84 -5.70 -54.57
C GLY A 870 -30.73 -4.72 -54.16
N GLN A 871 -31.15 -3.51 -53.80
CA GLN A 871 -30.31 -2.44 -53.27
C GLN A 871 -30.42 -2.40 -51.74
N SER A 872 -29.32 -2.10 -51.04
CA SER A 872 -29.34 -2.04 -49.57
C SER A 872 -30.19 -0.91 -49.00
N GLY A 873 -30.53 0.12 -49.77
CA GLY A 873 -31.12 1.34 -49.23
C GLY A 873 -30.16 2.11 -48.32
N VAL A 874 -30.67 3.20 -47.74
CA VAL A 874 -29.90 4.14 -46.91
C VAL A 874 -30.43 4.14 -45.48
N LEU A 875 -29.54 4.11 -44.49
CA LEU A 875 -29.91 4.27 -43.08
C LEU A 875 -30.28 5.73 -42.75
N GLY A 876 -31.24 5.91 -41.85
CA GLY A 876 -31.58 7.23 -41.33
C GLY A 876 -30.53 7.80 -40.38
N VAL A 877 -29.85 6.94 -39.63
CA VAL A 877 -28.78 7.29 -38.68
C VAL A 877 -27.53 6.48 -39.00
N ASN A 878 -26.41 7.17 -39.30
CA ASN A 878 -25.15 6.53 -39.70
C ASN A 878 -24.19 6.29 -38.53
N GLU A 879 -24.35 7.02 -37.42
CA GLU A 879 -23.53 6.87 -36.23
C GLU A 879 -24.34 7.17 -34.97
N TYR A 880 -23.94 6.60 -33.84
CA TYR A 880 -24.56 6.89 -32.56
C TYR A 880 -23.51 7.05 -31.46
N THR A 881 -23.91 7.73 -30.37
CA THR A 881 -23.12 7.79 -29.14
C THR A 881 -23.74 6.84 -28.13
N HIS A 882 -22.96 5.87 -27.64
CA HIS A 882 -23.36 5.02 -26.54
C HIS A 882 -23.26 5.80 -25.23
N LEU A 883 -24.39 5.92 -24.54
CA LEU A 883 -24.50 6.63 -23.26
C LEU A 883 -24.36 5.64 -22.09
N LEU A 884 -23.97 6.15 -20.92
CA LEU A 884 -24.00 5.37 -19.69
C LEU A 884 -25.42 4.87 -19.40
N GLY A 885 -25.51 3.63 -18.93
CA GLY A 885 -26.78 2.93 -18.74
C GLY A 885 -26.74 1.53 -19.35
N GLY A 886 -27.83 0.79 -19.21
CA GLY A 886 -27.88 -0.61 -19.66
C GLY A 886 -28.05 -0.78 -21.18
N THR A 887 -28.69 0.19 -21.85
CA THR A 887 -29.00 0.13 -23.28
C THR A 887 -29.05 1.55 -23.84
N THR A 888 -28.54 1.77 -25.04
CA THR A 888 -28.78 2.97 -25.85
C THR A 888 -29.74 2.64 -26.98
N THR A 889 -30.83 3.39 -27.13
CA THR A 889 -31.83 3.20 -28.20
C THR A 889 -31.66 4.27 -29.27
N VAL A 890 -31.56 3.85 -30.53
CA VAL A 890 -31.47 4.71 -31.71
C VAL A 890 -32.75 4.55 -32.51
N ALA A 891 -33.46 5.67 -32.77
CA ALA A 891 -34.55 5.69 -33.73
C ALA A 891 -33.98 5.58 -35.15
N GLN A 892 -33.96 4.36 -35.69
CA GLN A 892 -33.35 4.02 -36.98
C GLN A 892 -34.43 3.81 -38.04
N LYS A 893 -34.07 3.95 -39.32
CA LYS A 893 -34.91 3.60 -40.47
C LYS A 893 -34.05 3.17 -41.65
N VAL A 894 -34.63 2.48 -42.62
CA VAL A 894 -33.99 2.13 -43.90
C VAL A 894 -34.92 2.52 -45.05
N SER A 895 -34.36 3.12 -46.10
CA SER A 895 -35.13 3.74 -47.19
C SER A 895 -35.72 2.76 -48.22
N GLU A 896 -35.52 1.44 -48.05
CA GLU A 896 -35.80 0.46 -49.10
C GLU A 896 -36.54 -0.79 -48.55
N VAL A 897 -37.20 -1.52 -49.44
CA VAL A 897 -37.96 -2.74 -49.18
C VAL A 897 -37.03 -3.94 -49.06
N GLY A 898 -37.30 -4.84 -48.12
CA GLY A 898 -36.47 -6.04 -47.94
C GLY A 898 -36.49 -6.62 -46.54
N VAL A 899 -35.68 -7.66 -46.34
CA VAL A 899 -35.23 -8.15 -45.02
C VAL A 899 -33.82 -7.61 -44.81
N PHE A 900 -33.52 -7.02 -43.65
CA PHE A 900 -32.23 -6.39 -43.37
C PHE A 900 -31.62 -6.91 -42.07
N ASP A 901 -30.30 -7.03 -42.02
CA ASP A 901 -29.55 -7.22 -40.78
C ASP A 901 -28.84 -5.91 -40.39
N PHE A 902 -29.07 -5.44 -39.17
CA PHE A 902 -28.51 -4.20 -38.64
C PHE A 902 -27.35 -4.50 -37.68
N SER A 903 -26.24 -3.82 -37.90
CA SER A 903 -24.98 -4.01 -37.20
C SER A 903 -24.28 -2.66 -36.95
N LEU A 904 -23.05 -2.72 -36.47
CA LEU A 904 -22.18 -1.56 -36.30
C LEU A 904 -20.74 -1.91 -36.66
N VAL A 905 -19.93 -0.90 -36.93
CA VAL A 905 -18.48 -1.06 -37.07
C VAL A 905 -17.87 -1.19 -35.69
N ALA A 906 -17.24 -2.33 -35.40
CA ALA A 906 -16.62 -2.60 -34.12
C ALA A 906 -15.62 -1.48 -33.74
N PRO A 907 -15.72 -0.89 -32.54
CA PRO A 907 -14.74 0.08 -32.09
C PRO A 907 -13.33 -0.51 -32.05
N THR A 908 -12.35 0.24 -32.55
CA THR A 908 -10.92 -0.17 -32.52
C THR A 908 -10.17 0.37 -31.32
N HIS A 909 -10.74 1.37 -30.63
CA HIS A 909 -10.17 2.00 -29.45
C HIS A 909 -11.23 2.20 -28.36
N TYR A 910 -10.80 2.12 -27.11
CA TYR A 910 -11.63 2.46 -25.95
C TYR A 910 -10.79 3.18 -24.88
N LEU A 911 -11.18 4.40 -24.49
CA LEU A 911 -10.46 5.23 -23.51
C LEU A 911 -8.95 5.41 -23.83
N GLY A 912 -8.61 5.51 -25.12
CA GLY A 912 -7.23 5.65 -25.59
C GLY A 912 -6.45 4.34 -25.75
N LEU A 913 -7.02 3.20 -25.32
CA LEU A 913 -6.44 1.88 -25.55
C LEU A 913 -6.72 1.42 -26.98
N ASP A 914 -5.67 1.05 -27.72
CA ASP A 914 -5.78 0.29 -28.97
C ASP A 914 -6.15 -1.17 -28.63
N LEU A 915 -7.35 -1.57 -29.03
CA LEU A 915 -7.93 -2.86 -28.67
C LEU A 915 -7.28 -4.04 -29.39
N ALA A 916 -6.77 -3.82 -30.61
CA ALA A 916 -6.08 -4.87 -31.35
C ALA A 916 -4.69 -5.14 -30.75
N SER A 917 -3.96 -4.07 -30.46
CA SER A 917 -2.63 -4.14 -29.84
C SER A 917 -2.68 -4.74 -28.42
N ALA A 918 -3.76 -4.48 -27.68
CA ALA A 918 -3.99 -5.05 -26.36
C ALA A 918 -4.60 -6.46 -26.38
N ASN A 919 -4.96 -7.01 -27.54
CA ASN A 919 -5.69 -8.28 -27.71
C ASN A 919 -7.03 -8.30 -26.93
N LEU A 920 -7.77 -7.19 -26.99
CA LEU A 920 -9.07 -6.98 -26.34
C LEU A 920 -10.15 -6.43 -27.31
N PRO A 921 -10.37 -7.03 -28.50
CA PRO A 921 -11.40 -6.56 -29.43
C PRO A 921 -12.82 -6.58 -28.83
N ILE A 922 -13.62 -5.57 -29.15
CA ILE A 922 -15.06 -5.58 -28.82
C ILE A 922 -15.80 -6.28 -29.95
N ASP A 923 -16.42 -7.42 -29.66
CA ASP A 923 -17.24 -8.14 -30.64
C ASP A 923 -18.58 -7.43 -30.90
N VAL A 924 -19.20 -7.72 -32.03
CA VAL A 924 -20.49 -7.15 -32.43
C VAL A 924 -21.47 -8.28 -32.73
N VAL A 925 -22.60 -8.29 -32.04
CA VAL A 925 -23.74 -9.15 -32.37
C VAL A 925 -24.77 -8.30 -33.07
N SER A 926 -24.94 -8.52 -34.38
CA SER A 926 -25.96 -7.85 -35.18
C SER A 926 -27.36 -8.28 -34.75
N THR A 927 -28.39 -7.62 -35.28
CA THR A 927 -29.79 -8.00 -35.01
C THR A 927 -30.16 -9.36 -35.57
N GLY A 928 -29.36 -9.89 -36.51
CA GLY A 928 -29.79 -10.89 -37.45
C GLY A 928 -30.81 -10.31 -38.43
N PRO A 929 -31.35 -11.15 -39.33
CA PRO A 929 -32.37 -10.72 -40.29
C PRO A 929 -33.62 -10.22 -39.56
N ILE A 930 -33.98 -8.98 -39.83
CA ILE A 930 -35.21 -8.32 -39.37
C ILE A 930 -36.21 -8.31 -40.52
N GLY A 931 -37.46 -8.64 -40.19
CA GLY A 931 -38.57 -8.95 -41.08
C GLY A 931 -38.89 -7.90 -42.12
N ARG A 932 -39.92 -8.16 -42.93
CA ARG A 932 -40.10 -7.45 -44.20
C ARG A 932 -40.38 -5.96 -43.97
N PHE A 933 -39.53 -5.14 -44.57
CA PHE A 933 -39.80 -3.75 -44.85
C PHE A 933 -40.58 -3.67 -46.15
N ILE A 934 -41.76 -3.03 -46.12
CA ILE A 934 -42.67 -2.89 -47.27
C ILE A 934 -42.71 -1.43 -47.76
N PRO A 935 -43.19 -1.13 -48.97
CA PRO A 935 -43.43 0.26 -49.35
C PRO A 935 -44.39 0.94 -48.38
N ALA A 936 -44.26 2.25 -48.21
CA ALA A 936 -45.19 3.01 -47.40
C ALA A 936 -46.54 3.19 -48.10
N TYR A 937 -46.54 3.39 -49.42
CA TYR A 937 -47.72 3.58 -50.26
C TYR A 937 -47.39 3.41 -51.75
N PHE A 938 -48.41 3.35 -52.61
CA PHE A 938 -48.25 3.53 -54.06
C PHE A 938 -48.57 4.95 -54.46
N ASP A 939 -47.77 5.53 -55.35
CA ASP A 939 -48.17 6.65 -56.20
C ASP A 939 -48.71 6.11 -57.53
N VAL A 940 -49.71 6.77 -58.11
CA VAL A 940 -50.48 6.25 -59.25
C VAL A 940 -50.48 7.21 -60.42
N SER A 941 -50.16 6.69 -61.61
CA SER A 941 -50.37 7.41 -62.87
C SER A 941 -51.11 6.54 -63.90
N PRO A 942 -52.11 7.10 -64.62
CA PRO A 942 -52.92 6.34 -65.56
C PRO A 942 -52.22 6.14 -66.92
N MET A 943 -52.50 4.99 -67.53
CA MET A 943 -52.23 4.73 -68.95
C MET A 943 -53.34 5.32 -69.83
N THR A 944 -53.03 5.61 -71.09
CA THR A 944 -54.01 6.13 -72.06
C THR A 944 -55.05 5.07 -72.42
N VAL A 945 -56.34 5.38 -72.28
CA VAL A 945 -57.46 4.47 -72.56
C VAL A 945 -58.19 4.91 -73.82
N THR A 946 -58.45 3.98 -74.75
CA THR A 946 -59.22 4.24 -75.98
C THR A 946 -60.12 3.05 -76.30
N LEU A 947 -61.27 3.29 -76.96
CA LEU A 947 -62.23 2.25 -77.29
C LEU A 947 -62.05 1.71 -78.72
N ALA A 948 -62.44 0.46 -78.92
CA ALA A 948 -62.59 -0.16 -80.23
C ALA A 948 -64.09 -0.26 -80.56
N ALA A 949 -64.54 0.51 -81.56
CA ALA A 949 -65.92 0.46 -82.03
C ALA A 949 -66.28 -0.93 -82.58
N ALA A 950 -67.52 -1.36 -82.35
CA ALA A 950 -68.02 -2.64 -82.85
C ALA A 950 -68.08 -2.69 -84.39
N CYS A 951 -68.23 -1.52 -85.04
CA CYS A 951 -68.07 -1.40 -86.49
C CYS A 951 -67.09 -0.29 -86.90
N SER A 952 -66.11 -0.65 -87.73
CA SER A 952 -65.00 0.23 -88.15
C SER A 952 -64.56 0.04 -89.61
N THR A 953 -65.34 -0.68 -90.43
CA THR A 953 -64.88 -1.17 -91.74
C THR A 953 -65.10 -0.21 -92.92
N SER A 954 -65.97 0.80 -92.80
CA SER A 954 -66.13 1.87 -93.79
C SER A 954 -66.85 3.11 -93.23
N GLY A 955 -66.15 4.24 -93.07
CA GLY A 955 -66.73 5.49 -92.55
C GLY A 955 -66.33 5.81 -91.10
N GLN A 956 -67.12 6.65 -90.42
CA GLN A 956 -66.92 6.97 -89.01
C GLN A 956 -67.17 5.72 -88.15
N PRO A 957 -66.22 5.24 -87.34
CA PRO A 957 -66.43 4.08 -86.47
C PRO A 957 -67.57 4.32 -85.47
N PHE A 958 -68.42 3.32 -85.29
CA PHE A 958 -69.59 3.43 -84.42
C PHE A 958 -69.96 2.10 -83.76
N THR A 959 -70.76 2.19 -82.70
CA THR A 959 -71.35 1.04 -82.00
C THR A 959 -72.83 1.31 -81.75
N TYR A 960 -73.70 0.31 -81.91
CA TYR A 960 -75.10 0.48 -81.54
C TYR A 960 -75.30 0.37 -80.03
N LEU A 961 -76.28 1.09 -79.47
CA LEU A 961 -76.69 0.90 -78.09
C LEU A 961 -77.20 -0.53 -77.89
N GLY A 962 -76.71 -1.20 -76.84
CA GLY A 962 -76.91 -2.62 -76.56
C GLY A 962 -75.90 -3.55 -77.22
N GLN A 963 -75.09 -3.07 -78.17
CA GLN A 963 -74.06 -3.89 -78.83
C GLN A 963 -72.76 -3.90 -78.01
N PRO A 964 -72.19 -5.08 -77.67
CA PRO A 964 -70.94 -5.14 -76.91
C PRO A 964 -69.70 -4.68 -77.70
N PHE A 965 -68.93 -3.75 -77.13
CA PHE A 965 -67.64 -3.25 -77.64
C PHE A 965 -66.50 -3.52 -76.63
N SER A 966 -65.25 -3.25 -77.03
CA SER A 966 -64.04 -3.52 -76.23
C SER A 966 -63.12 -2.30 -76.20
N TYR A 967 -62.07 -2.36 -75.38
CA TYR A 967 -60.98 -1.40 -75.43
C TYR A 967 -60.03 -1.65 -76.61
N ALA A 968 -59.53 -0.58 -77.22
CA ALA A 968 -58.40 -0.63 -78.15
C ALA A 968 -57.06 -0.47 -77.40
N ASN A 969 -57.04 0.37 -76.37
CA ASN A 969 -55.98 0.43 -75.36
C ASN A 969 -56.65 0.23 -74.00
N ASN A 970 -56.27 -0.83 -73.31
CA ASN A 970 -56.87 -1.26 -72.06
C ASN A 970 -56.60 -0.24 -70.93
N PRO A 971 -57.53 -0.08 -69.96
CA PRO A 971 -57.27 0.67 -68.75
C PRO A 971 -56.09 0.09 -67.99
N GLY A 972 -55.15 0.94 -67.61
CA GLY A 972 -53.98 0.52 -66.84
C GLY A 972 -53.47 1.63 -65.93
N LEU A 973 -52.80 1.24 -64.85
CA LEU A 973 -52.16 2.14 -63.89
C LEU A 973 -50.70 1.75 -63.69
N TYR A 974 -49.83 2.73 -63.49
CA TYR A 974 -48.50 2.51 -62.93
C TYR A 974 -48.58 2.68 -61.41
N LEU A 975 -48.35 1.61 -60.65
CA LEU A 975 -48.38 1.59 -59.19
C LEU A 975 -46.96 1.72 -58.64
N GLN A 976 -46.46 2.95 -58.58
CA GLN A 976 -45.08 3.23 -58.19
C GLN A 976 -44.92 3.08 -56.66
N PRO A 977 -44.13 2.12 -56.17
CA PRO A 977 -43.96 1.91 -54.73
C PRO A 977 -43.06 3.00 -54.13
N LYS A 978 -43.54 3.68 -53.08
CA LYS A 978 -42.85 4.79 -52.43
C LYS A 978 -42.48 4.47 -50.99
N SER A 979 -41.34 4.99 -50.53
CA SER A 979 -40.96 5.01 -49.11
C SER A 979 -41.73 6.10 -48.36
N GLY A 980 -41.62 6.13 -47.03
CA GLY A 980 -42.19 7.16 -46.18
C GLY A 980 -41.74 8.59 -46.51
N SER A 981 -40.59 8.76 -47.19
CA SER A 981 -40.10 10.06 -47.66
C SER A 981 -40.57 10.45 -49.06
N GLY A 982 -41.30 9.55 -49.75
CA GLY A 982 -41.74 9.73 -51.14
C GLY A 982 -40.72 9.30 -52.20
N SER A 983 -39.62 8.68 -51.80
CA SER A 983 -38.63 8.11 -52.74
C SER A 983 -39.09 6.76 -53.28
N ASP A 984 -38.66 6.37 -54.47
CA ASP A 984 -39.00 5.05 -55.04
C ASP A 984 -38.31 3.92 -54.25
N THR A 985 -39.06 2.85 -53.96
CA THR A 985 -38.51 1.61 -53.38
C THR A 985 -38.35 0.56 -54.47
N LEU A 986 -37.12 0.35 -54.94
CA LEU A 986 -36.84 -0.46 -56.13
C LEU A 986 -36.97 -1.96 -55.86
N ASN A 987 -36.71 -2.39 -54.63
CA ASN A 987 -36.70 -3.81 -54.28
C ASN A 987 -38.09 -4.44 -54.31
N TYR A 988 -39.15 -3.62 -54.13
CA TYR A 988 -40.53 -4.09 -54.21
C TYR A 988 -40.86 -4.72 -55.57
N LEU A 989 -40.26 -4.26 -56.66
CA LEU A 989 -40.60 -4.73 -58.01
C LEU A 989 -39.82 -5.99 -58.42
N ILE A 990 -39.10 -6.65 -57.50
CA ILE A 990 -38.27 -7.83 -57.77
C ILE A 990 -39.04 -9.12 -57.46
N GLY A 991 -39.51 -9.81 -58.51
CA GLY A 991 -40.15 -11.12 -58.39
C GLY A 991 -41.35 -11.11 -57.45
N ASP A 992 -41.37 -12.03 -56.49
CA ASP A 992 -42.47 -12.19 -55.53
C ASP A 992 -42.58 -11.06 -54.48
N TRP A 993 -41.61 -10.15 -54.44
CA TRP A 993 -41.71 -8.93 -53.63
C TRP A 993 -42.79 -7.97 -54.15
N TRP A 994 -43.17 -8.08 -55.42
CA TRP A 994 -44.24 -7.27 -55.99
C TRP A 994 -45.60 -7.88 -55.65
N ARG A 995 -46.05 -7.66 -54.43
CA ARG A 995 -47.22 -8.34 -53.82
C ARG A 995 -48.59 -7.81 -54.24
N TYR A 996 -48.67 -7.23 -55.43
CA TYR A 996 -49.93 -6.76 -56.01
C TYR A 996 -50.57 -7.83 -56.89
N GLU A 997 -51.70 -8.37 -56.43
CA GLU A 997 -52.44 -9.46 -57.10
C GLU A 997 -53.95 -9.17 -57.19
N ASN A 998 -54.35 -7.90 -57.18
CA ASN A 998 -55.76 -7.53 -57.19
C ASN A 998 -56.36 -7.54 -58.61
N SER A 999 -57.54 -8.15 -58.76
CA SER A 999 -58.24 -8.33 -60.03
C SER A 999 -59.28 -7.24 -60.35
N TRP A 1000 -59.28 -6.14 -59.59
CA TRP A 1000 -60.21 -5.01 -59.72
C TRP A 1000 -61.69 -5.41 -59.67
N THR A 1001 -62.07 -6.25 -58.70
CA THR A 1001 -63.42 -6.83 -58.62
C THR A 1001 -64.48 -5.83 -58.14
N GLU A 1002 -64.08 -4.72 -57.52
CA GLU A 1002 -64.98 -3.64 -57.08
C GLU A 1002 -65.11 -2.51 -58.10
N ARG A 1003 -64.59 -2.69 -59.31
CA ARG A 1003 -64.68 -1.69 -60.38
C ARG A 1003 -66.10 -1.44 -60.85
N ASP A 1004 -66.39 -0.20 -61.20
CA ASP A 1004 -67.71 0.23 -61.68
C ASP A 1004 -67.61 1.19 -62.87
N TYR A 1005 -68.65 1.18 -63.70
CA TYR A 1005 -68.76 1.99 -64.91
C TYR A 1005 -69.98 2.91 -64.85
N SER A 1006 -69.77 4.21 -65.05
CA SER A 1006 -70.85 5.19 -65.09
C SER A 1006 -70.73 6.08 -66.33
N ASP A 1007 -71.86 6.28 -67.03
CA ASP A 1007 -71.93 7.24 -68.13
C ASP A 1007 -71.78 8.66 -67.60
N ALA A 1008 -70.81 9.39 -68.13
CA ALA A 1008 -70.45 10.73 -67.67
C ALA A 1008 -71.29 11.83 -68.35
N ALA A 1009 -72.03 11.50 -69.42
CA ALA A 1009 -72.68 12.50 -70.27
C ALA A 1009 -74.19 12.29 -70.43
N ASN A 1010 -74.70 11.06 -70.49
CA ASN A 1010 -76.08 10.79 -70.92
C ASN A 1010 -76.92 9.98 -69.92
N ASP A 1011 -76.38 9.66 -68.74
CA ASP A 1011 -77.02 8.91 -67.66
C ASP A 1011 -77.62 7.55 -68.13
N LEU A 1012 -76.89 6.86 -69.02
CA LEU A 1012 -77.21 5.52 -69.45
C LEU A 1012 -76.46 4.47 -68.63
N SER A 1013 -77.16 3.41 -68.22
CA SER A 1013 -76.54 2.26 -67.58
C SER A 1013 -75.55 1.57 -68.52
N ILE A 1014 -74.36 1.26 -68.02
CA ILE A 1014 -73.34 0.49 -68.73
C ILE A 1014 -73.26 -0.89 -68.09
N VAL A 1015 -73.36 -1.93 -68.92
CA VAL A 1015 -73.14 -3.32 -68.48
C VAL A 1015 -71.81 -3.77 -69.02
N PHE A 1016 -71.03 -4.46 -68.19
CA PHE A 1016 -69.76 -5.05 -68.58
C PHE A 1016 -69.70 -6.54 -68.25
N THR A 1017 -68.88 -7.25 -68.99
CA THR A 1017 -68.51 -8.64 -68.75
C THR A 1017 -67.02 -8.78 -69.02
N ASN A 1018 -66.31 -9.51 -68.17
CA ASN A 1018 -64.92 -9.86 -68.45
C ASN A 1018 -64.82 -11.28 -69.02
N GLN A 1019 -63.95 -11.46 -70.01
CA GLN A 1019 -63.72 -12.75 -70.66
C GLN A 1019 -62.63 -13.60 -69.97
N LEU A 1020 -61.89 -13.01 -69.03
CA LEU A 1020 -60.80 -13.63 -68.28
C LEU A 1020 -61.21 -13.82 -66.82
N ASP A 1021 -60.79 -14.94 -66.23
CA ASP A 1021 -60.97 -15.21 -64.80
C ASP A 1021 -60.11 -14.26 -63.94
N GLU A 1022 -58.88 -13.96 -64.41
CA GLU A 1022 -57.96 -12.98 -63.81
C GLU A 1022 -57.75 -11.80 -64.76
N PRO A 1023 -58.59 -10.77 -64.67
CA PRO A 1023 -58.61 -9.70 -65.64
C PRO A 1023 -57.50 -8.66 -65.48
N VAL A 1024 -56.71 -8.67 -64.40
CA VAL A 1024 -55.64 -7.69 -64.20
C VAL A 1024 -54.27 -8.37 -64.32
N THR A 1025 -53.45 -7.89 -65.25
CA THR A 1025 -52.10 -8.42 -65.48
C THR A 1025 -51.02 -7.42 -65.06
N ARG A 1026 -50.03 -7.92 -64.31
CA ARG A 1026 -48.80 -7.17 -64.01
C ARG A 1026 -47.96 -7.04 -65.28
N GLN A 1027 -47.53 -5.82 -65.57
CA GLN A 1027 -46.58 -5.52 -66.62
C GLN A 1027 -45.14 -5.72 -66.13
N THR A 1028 -44.14 -5.37 -66.95
CA THR A 1028 -42.74 -5.51 -66.53
C THR A 1028 -42.43 -4.65 -65.31
N ALA A 1029 -41.62 -5.19 -64.39
CA ALA A 1029 -41.18 -4.52 -63.16
C ALA A 1029 -40.70 -3.07 -63.38
N SER A 1030 -39.95 -2.81 -64.45
CA SER A 1030 -39.46 -1.47 -64.82
C SER A 1030 -40.53 -0.41 -65.02
N THR A 1031 -41.79 -0.81 -65.23
CA THR A 1031 -42.91 0.11 -65.45
C THR A 1031 -43.83 0.21 -64.24
N SER A 1032 -43.80 -0.76 -63.30
CA SER A 1032 -44.81 -0.91 -62.24
C SER A 1032 -46.26 -0.96 -62.73
N GLY A 1033 -46.47 -1.29 -64.01
CA GLY A 1033 -47.78 -1.26 -64.65
C GLY A 1033 -48.67 -2.42 -64.26
N VAL A 1034 -49.98 -2.16 -64.15
CA VAL A 1034 -51.05 -3.15 -64.06
C VAL A 1034 -52.14 -2.79 -65.07
N ILE A 1035 -52.66 -3.76 -65.82
CA ILE A 1035 -53.59 -3.52 -66.95
C ILE A 1035 -54.81 -4.43 -66.84
N LEU A 1036 -55.99 -3.88 -67.12
CA LEU A 1036 -57.28 -4.58 -67.19
C LEU A 1036 -57.54 -5.16 -68.58
N ASP A 1037 -57.43 -6.46 -68.72
CA ASP A 1037 -57.59 -7.20 -69.97
C ASP A 1037 -58.98 -7.85 -70.09
N GLY A 1038 -59.39 -8.14 -71.33
CA GLY A 1038 -60.57 -8.96 -71.63
C GLY A 1038 -61.94 -8.32 -71.38
N GLU A 1039 -62.00 -7.04 -71.00
CA GLU A 1039 -63.26 -6.35 -70.69
C GLU A 1039 -64.08 -6.05 -71.96
N ARG A 1040 -65.38 -6.36 -71.91
CA ARG A 1040 -66.37 -5.93 -72.90
C ARG A 1040 -67.46 -5.12 -72.24
N LEU A 1041 -67.84 -4.01 -72.87
CA LEU A 1041 -68.86 -3.09 -72.37
C LEU A 1041 -70.01 -2.97 -73.35
N SER A 1042 -71.19 -2.62 -72.84
CA SER A 1042 -72.35 -2.23 -73.65
C SER A 1042 -73.16 -1.17 -72.92
N TYR A 1043 -73.55 -0.12 -73.64
CA TYR A 1043 -74.55 0.82 -73.13
C TYR A 1043 -75.91 0.15 -73.22
N GLN A 1044 -76.68 0.10 -72.13
CA GLN A 1044 -78.04 -0.39 -72.19
C GLN A 1044 -78.86 0.51 -73.12
N LYS A 1045 -79.54 -0.12 -74.08
CA LYS A 1045 -80.39 0.59 -75.04
C LYS A 1045 -81.65 1.11 -74.32
N PRO A 1046 -81.92 2.42 -74.33
CA PRO A 1046 -83.15 2.96 -73.75
C PRO A 1046 -84.34 2.71 -74.69
N LEU A 1047 -85.55 2.60 -74.13
CA LEU A 1047 -86.79 2.46 -74.91
C LEU A 1047 -87.05 3.66 -75.85
N GLN A 1048 -86.67 4.86 -75.42
CA GLN A 1048 -86.83 6.07 -76.21
C GLN A 1048 -85.63 6.25 -77.16
N PRO A 1049 -85.85 6.45 -78.47
CA PRO A 1049 -84.75 6.72 -79.40
C PRO A 1049 -83.91 7.92 -78.94
N LYS A 1050 -82.59 7.75 -78.92
CA LYS A 1050 -81.64 8.82 -78.62
C LYS A 1050 -80.86 9.23 -79.88
N PRO A 1051 -80.69 10.54 -80.15
CA PRO A 1051 -79.81 11.01 -81.22
C PRO A 1051 -78.38 10.49 -81.04
N VAL A 1052 -77.60 10.47 -82.12
CA VAL A 1052 -76.18 10.13 -82.08
C VAL A 1052 -75.41 10.97 -81.04
N PHE A 1053 -74.63 10.30 -80.19
CA PHE A 1053 -73.71 10.92 -79.24
C PHE A 1053 -72.42 10.10 -79.15
N ASN A 1054 -71.35 10.66 -78.59
CA ASN A 1054 -70.10 9.92 -78.38
C ASN A 1054 -70.07 9.24 -77.01
N ALA A 1055 -69.45 8.07 -76.93
CA ALA A 1055 -69.20 7.39 -75.67
C ALA A 1055 -68.34 8.27 -74.76
N ALA A 1056 -68.80 8.51 -73.54
CA ALA A 1056 -68.06 9.23 -72.51
C ALA A 1056 -68.45 8.64 -71.15
N PHE A 1057 -67.57 7.84 -70.55
CA PHE A 1057 -67.86 7.17 -69.29
C PHE A 1057 -66.66 7.19 -68.34
N ASN A 1058 -66.93 6.98 -67.06
CA ASN A 1058 -65.92 6.84 -66.02
C ASN A 1058 -65.75 5.37 -65.64
N LEU A 1059 -64.50 4.92 -65.48
CA LEU A 1059 -64.15 3.68 -64.78
C LEU A 1059 -63.65 4.05 -63.38
N THR A 1060 -64.36 3.61 -62.36
CA THR A 1060 -64.01 3.85 -60.96
C THR A 1060 -63.41 2.58 -60.36
N LEU A 1061 -62.24 2.71 -59.76
CA LEU A 1061 -61.58 1.68 -58.94
C LEU A 1061 -61.66 2.09 -57.48
N SER A 1062 -62.00 1.13 -56.62
CA SER A 1062 -62.02 1.32 -55.17
C SER A 1062 -60.59 1.43 -54.60
N ALA A 1063 -60.47 1.85 -53.34
CA ALA A 1063 -59.18 1.76 -52.64
C ALA A 1063 -58.74 0.30 -52.47
N SER A 1064 -59.69 -0.62 -52.30
CA SER A 1064 -59.50 -2.08 -52.23
C SER A 1064 -58.79 -2.60 -53.47
N ASP A 1065 -59.27 -2.19 -54.65
CA ASP A 1065 -58.70 -2.56 -55.95
C ASP A 1065 -57.25 -2.12 -56.09
N LEU A 1066 -56.85 -1.04 -55.40
CA LEU A 1066 -55.51 -0.46 -55.44
C LEU A 1066 -54.68 -0.80 -54.20
N THR A 1067 -55.04 -1.85 -53.47
CA THR A 1067 -54.33 -2.34 -52.28
C THR A 1067 -53.71 -3.71 -52.54
N ASP A 1068 -52.45 -3.89 -52.14
CA ASP A 1068 -51.71 -5.12 -52.27
C ASP A 1068 -51.93 -6.09 -51.09
N LEU A 1069 -51.30 -7.27 -51.14
CA LEU A 1069 -51.48 -8.31 -50.11
C LEU A 1069 -50.89 -7.95 -48.73
N ASP A 1070 -50.01 -6.96 -48.64
CA ASP A 1070 -49.44 -6.48 -47.38
C ASP A 1070 -50.17 -5.23 -46.85
N GLY A 1071 -51.20 -4.75 -47.56
CA GLY A 1071 -51.98 -3.57 -47.22
C GLY A 1071 -51.37 -2.25 -47.72
N VAL A 1072 -50.40 -2.30 -48.62
CA VAL A 1072 -49.87 -1.11 -49.33
C VAL A 1072 -50.91 -0.68 -50.35
N CYS A 1073 -51.31 0.58 -50.33
CA CYS A 1073 -52.38 1.10 -51.17
C CYS A 1073 -52.00 2.43 -51.83
N TYR A 1074 -52.76 2.85 -52.84
CA TYR A 1074 -52.64 4.19 -53.41
C TYR A 1074 -52.90 5.29 -52.37
N ARG A 1075 -51.97 6.22 -52.22
CA ARG A 1075 -52.06 7.41 -51.35
C ARG A 1075 -51.34 8.60 -51.96
N LEU A 1076 -51.66 9.82 -51.48
CA LEU A 1076 -50.91 11.03 -51.85
C LEU A 1076 -49.56 11.13 -51.15
N ASP A 1077 -49.48 10.63 -49.92
CA ASP A 1077 -48.28 10.53 -49.11
C ASP A 1077 -48.44 9.38 -48.08
N ALA A 1078 -47.38 9.10 -47.32
CA ALA A 1078 -47.36 8.01 -46.35
C ALA A 1078 -48.42 8.11 -45.23
N THR A 1079 -48.91 9.32 -44.93
CA THR A 1079 -49.87 9.59 -43.84
C THR A 1079 -51.32 9.68 -44.31
N SER A 1080 -51.55 9.85 -45.60
CA SER A 1080 -52.87 9.94 -46.21
C SER A 1080 -53.64 8.60 -46.13
N PRO A 1081 -54.99 8.63 -46.12
CA PRO A 1081 -55.78 7.40 -46.22
C PRO A 1081 -55.64 6.75 -47.60
N CYS A 1082 -55.95 5.46 -47.71
CA CYS A 1082 -56.03 4.77 -49.00
C CYS A 1082 -57.10 5.42 -49.90
N LEU A 1083 -56.78 5.60 -51.17
CA LEU A 1083 -57.65 6.24 -52.17
C LEU A 1083 -58.00 5.26 -53.29
N GLY A 1084 -59.19 5.43 -53.86
CA GLY A 1084 -59.54 4.85 -55.16
C GLY A 1084 -59.03 5.71 -56.32
N PHE A 1085 -59.24 5.26 -57.55
CA PHE A 1085 -58.85 5.99 -58.76
C PHE A 1085 -59.97 6.00 -59.80
N VAL A 1086 -60.15 7.13 -60.50
CA VAL A 1086 -61.18 7.27 -61.54
C VAL A 1086 -60.55 7.63 -62.87
N PHE A 1087 -60.67 6.74 -63.86
CA PHE A 1087 -60.43 7.10 -65.25
C PHE A 1087 -61.63 7.89 -65.74
N SER A 1088 -61.45 9.21 -65.89
CA SER A 1088 -62.55 10.12 -66.19
C SER A 1088 -62.73 10.34 -67.69
N ASN A 1089 -63.98 10.41 -68.15
CA ASN A 1089 -64.36 10.76 -69.52
C ASN A 1089 -63.63 9.93 -70.61
N ILE A 1090 -63.66 8.61 -70.49
CA ILE A 1090 -63.00 7.69 -71.43
C ILE A 1090 -63.55 7.88 -72.85
N ASP A 1091 -62.60 7.94 -73.80
CA ASP A 1091 -62.71 8.07 -75.26
C ASP A 1091 -63.29 9.39 -75.78
N GLN A 1092 -64.56 9.72 -75.51
CA GLN A 1092 -65.25 10.91 -76.06
C GLN A 1092 -65.31 10.98 -77.60
N THR A 1093 -64.81 9.97 -78.34
CA THR A 1093 -64.78 9.99 -79.81
C THR A 1093 -65.62 8.91 -80.49
N MET A 1094 -65.75 7.69 -79.94
CA MET A 1094 -66.58 6.64 -80.55
C MET A 1094 -68.05 7.02 -80.54
N SER A 1095 -68.68 7.08 -81.72
CA SER A 1095 -70.09 7.38 -81.85
C SER A 1095 -70.99 6.19 -81.48
N LEU A 1096 -72.07 6.48 -80.77
CA LEU A 1096 -73.09 5.53 -80.33
C LEU A 1096 -74.41 5.80 -81.03
N TYR A 1097 -74.97 4.74 -81.63
CA TYR A 1097 -76.19 4.82 -82.44
C TYR A 1097 -77.34 4.10 -81.74
N TRP A 1098 -78.49 4.76 -81.58
CA TRP A 1098 -79.73 4.04 -81.32
C TRP A 1098 -80.22 3.46 -82.65
N GLY A 1099 -80.07 2.15 -82.85
CA GLY A 1099 -80.33 1.49 -84.13
C GLY A 1099 -81.59 0.61 -84.15
N LYS A 1100 -82.15 0.37 -85.34
CA LYS A 1100 -83.15 -0.69 -85.56
C LYS A 1100 -82.94 -1.41 -86.88
N LEU A 1101 -83.32 -2.67 -86.94
CA LEU A 1101 -83.36 -3.46 -88.18
C LEU A 1101 -84.76 -3.41 -88.76
N VAL A 1102 -84.85 -3.10 -90.05
CA VAL A 1102 -86.09 -3.00 -90.81
C VAL A 1102 -86.07 -4.04 -91.93
N ILE A 1103 -87.06 -4.92 -91.92
CA ILE A 1103 -87.40 -5.74 -93.08
C ILE A 1103 -88.54 -4.99 -93.79
N GLN A 1104 -88.28 -4.46 -94.98
CA GLN A 1104 -89.24 -3.61 -95.67
C GLN A 1104 -90.30 -4.43 -96.38
N ASP A 1105 -91.57 -4.03 -96.25
CA ASP A 1105 -92.66 -4.62 -97.04
C ASP A 1105 -92.46 -4.34 -98.54
N VAL A 1106 -92.62 -5.37 -99.36
CA VAL A 1106 -92.55 -5.27 -100.82
C VAL A 1106 -93.79 -5.87 -101.46
N TYR A 1107 -94.26 -5.23 -102.52
CA TYR A 1107 -95.45 -5.63 -103.28
C TYR A 1107 -95.09 -5.72 -104.75
N GLY A 1108 -95.62 -6.72 -105.46
CA GLY A 1108 -95.43 -6.81 -106.90
C GLY A 1108 -96.32 -7.87 -107.56
N PRO A 1109 -96.27 -7.95 -108.90
CA PRO A 1109 -97.10 -8.88 -109.67
C PRO A 1109 -96.64 -10.33 -109.47
N GLU A 1110 -97.59 -11.27 -109.53
CA GLU A 1110 -97.37 -12.71 -109.29
C GLU A 1110 -96.41 -13.40 -110.29
N THR A 1111 -96.00 -12.71 -111.36
CA THR A 1111 -95.10 -13.22 -112.40
C THR A 1111 -93.65 -12.75 -112.27
N GLN A 1112 -93.30 -11.96 -111.25
CA GLN A 1112 -91.95 -11.45 -111.04
C GLN A 1112 -91.37 -11.89 -109.70
N ALA A 1113 -90.05 -12.10 -109.68
CA ALA A 1113 -89.31 -12.27 -108.44
C ALA A 1113 -89.30 -10.95 -107.66
N LEU A 1114 -89.30 -11.03 -106.33
CA LEU A 1114 -89.26 -9.88 -105.44
C LEU A 1114 -88.00 -9.92 -104.60
N GLU A 1115 -87.32 -8.79 -104.49
CA GLU A 1115 -86.26 -8.59 -103.50
C GLU A 1115 -86.86 -7.79 -102.34
N GLN A 1116 -86.88 -8.37 -101.15
CA GLN A 1116 -87.32 -7.73 -99.92
C GLN A 1116 -86.10 -7.13 -99.19
N PRO A 1117 -85.92 -5.80 -99.16
CA PRO A 1117 -84.78 -5.19 -98.50
C PRO A 1117 -84.81 -5.42 -97.00
N ILE A 1118 -83.66 -5.78 -96.44
CA ILE A 1118 -83.34 -5.73 -95.03
C ILE A 1118 -82.32 -4.61 -94.87
N TYR A 1119 -82.60 -3.60 -94.06
CA TYR A 1119 -81.64 -2.54 -93.76
C TYR A 1119 -81.69 -2.14 -92.30
N VAL A 1120 -80.64 -1.46 -91.85
CA VAL A 1120 -80.58 -0.87 -90.52
C VAL A 1120 -80.75 0.64 -90.61
N GLU A 1121 -81.46 1.18 -89.63
CA GLU A 1121 -81.61 2.62 -89.42
C GLU A 1121 -81.04 3.02 -88.07
N HIS A 1122 -80.59 4.26 -87.94
CA HIS A 1122 -80.29 4.86 -86.65
C HIS A 1122 -81.06 6.16 -86.46
N PHE A 1123 -81.30 6.52 -85.21
CA PHE A 1123 -82.01 7.75 -84.86
C PHE A 1123 -81.07 8.95 -84.84
N THR A 1124 -81.46 10.01 -85.54
CA THR A 1124 -80.80 11.32 -85.54
C THR A 1124 -81.72 12.37 -84.93
N ASN A 1125 -81.24 13.60 -84.75
CA ASN A 1125 -82.10 14.73 -84.34
C ASN A 1125 -83.29 14.97 -85.29
N ASN A 1126 -83.24 14.46 -86.53
CA ASN A 1126 -84.28 14.61 -87.55
C ASN A 1126 -85.10 13.32 -87.79
N GLY A 1127 -84.97 12.32 -86.92
CA GLY A 1127 -85.63 11.01 -87.06
C GLY A 1127 -84.71 9.89 -87.56
N PHE A 1128 -85.31 8.75 -87.90
CA PHE A 1128 -84.58 7.57 -88.40
C PHE A 1128 -84.02 7.79 -89.81
N VAL A 1129 -82.76 7.42 -90.01
CA VAL A 1129 -82.08 7.42 -91.32
C VAL A 1129 -81.34 6.10 -91.51
N ARG A 1130 -81.12 5.68 -92.76
CA ARG A 1130 -80.36 4.45 -93.07
C ARG A 1130 -78.91 4.56 -92.59
N THR A 1131 -78.41 3.55 -91.89
CA THR A 1131 -77.00 3.47 -91.46
C THR A 1131 -76.16 2.83 -92.56
N ILE A 1132 -75.80 3.61 -93.57
CA ILE A 1132 -75.08 3.12 -94.75
C ILE A 1132 -73.63 2.75 -94.46
N GLU A 1133 -73.11 3.11 -93.29
CA GLU A 1133 -71.76 2.80 -92.82
C GLU A 1133 -71.64 1.36 -92.27
N ASP A 1134 -72.77 0.67 -92.05
CA ASP A 1134 -72.76 -0.66 -91.44
C ASP A 1134 -72.40 -1.77 -92.44
N SER A 1135 -71.19 -2.30 -92.27
CA SER A 1135 -70.72 -3.53 -92.91
C SER A 1135 -70.27 -4.61 -91.91
N CYS A 1136 -70.67 -4.46 -90.64
CA CYS A 1136 -70.23 -5.32 -89.54
C CYS A 1136 -71.37 -6.19 -88.97
N THR A 1137 -72.62 -5.76 -89.10
CA THR A 1137 -73.78 -6.52 -88.67
C THR A 1137 -73.96 -7.78 -89.53
N ALA A 1138 -73.79 -8.95 -88.93
CA ALA A 1138 -73.99 -10.24 -89.59
C ALA A 1138 -75.47 -10.66 -89.58
N LEU A 1139 -76.03 -10.94 -90.76
CA LEU A 1139 -77.37 -11.55 -90.89
C LEU A 1139 -77.25 -13.06 -91.13
N PRO A 1140 -78.18 -13.89 -90.59
CA PRO A 1140 -78.16 -15.32 -90.81
C PRO A 1140 -78.55 -15.69 -92.26
N ALA A 1141 -78.30 -16.94 -92.66
CA ALA A 1141 -78.87 -17.47 -93.90
C ALA A 1141 -80.41 -17.53 -93.81
N ILE A 1142 -81.09 -17.76 -94.93
CA ILE A 1142 -82.56 -17.77 -95.00
C ILE A 1142 -83.22 -18.73 -94.01
N THR A 1143 -82.54 -19.82 -93.63
CA THR A 1143 -83.01 -20.77 -92.60
C THR A 1143 -83.11 -20.16 -91.20
N GLY A 1144 -82.50 -19.00 -90.95
CA GLY A 1144 -82.63 -18.23 -89.71
C GLY A 1144 -83.85 -17.32 -89.67
N PHE A 1145 -84.61 -17.21 -90.78
CA PHE A 1145 -85.85 -16.46 -90.88
C PHE A 1145 -87.05 -17.42 -90.77
N THR A 1146 -88.08 -17.00 -90.06
CA THR A 1146 -89.39 -17.65 -90.11
C THR A 1146 -90.20 -17.00 -91.21
N LEU A 1147 -90.51 -17.77 -92.26
CA LEU A 1147 -91.31 -17.31 -93.40
C LEU A 1147 -92.74 -17.79 -93.21
N GLN A 1148 -93.58 -16.94 -92.62
CA GLN A 1148 -94.97 -17.28 -92.34
C GLN A 1148 -95.81 -17.00 -93.58
N SER A 1149 -96.70 -17.92 -93.91
CA SER A 1149 -97.56 -17.84 -95.07
C SER A 1149 -98.90 -18.46 -94.67
N ASP A 1150 -99.95 -17.65 -94.60
CA ASP A 1150 -101.26 -18.11 -94.12
C ASP A 1150 -101.95 -18.99 -95.17
N PRO A 1151 -102.08 -20.31 -94.94
CA PRO A 1151 -102.70 -21.21 -95.92
C PRO A 1151 -104.18 -20.88 -96.17
N ASN A 1152 -104.84 -20.18 -95.24
CA ASN A 1152 -106.26 -19.83 -95.32
C ASN A 1152 -106.50 -18.48 -96.02
N ASN A 1153 -105.44 -17.74 -96.36
CA ASN A 1153 -105.50 -16.44 -97.02
C ASN A 1153 -104.63 -16.40 -98.29
N ASN A 1154 -104.78 -17.43 -99.14
CA ASN A 1154 -104.00 -17.65 -100.36
C ASN A 1154 -102.47 -17.70 -100.16
N GLY A 1155 -102.00 -18.29 -99.06
CA GLY A 1155 -100.57 -18.45 -98.78
C GLY A 1155 -99.83 -19.36 -99.78
N TYR A 1156 -98.53 -19.09 -99.94
CA TYR A 1156 -97.60 -19.90 -100.72
C TYR A 1156 -96.96 -21.01 -99.88
N THR A 1157 -96.62 -22.13 -100.53
CA THR A 1157 -95.61 -23.06 -99.99
C THR A 1157 -94.24 -22.43 -100.22
N VAL A 1158 -93.60 -21.98 -99.15
CA VAL A 1158 -92.30 -21.32 -99.21
C VAL A 1158 -91.18 -22.34 -99.04
N LEU A 1159 -90.32 -22.46 -100.05
CA LEU A 1159 -89.12 -23.27 -100.02
C LEU A 1159 -87.92 -22.39 -99.65
N THR A 1160 -86.98 -22.92 -98.87
CA THR A 1160 -85.70 -22.23 -98.57
C THR A 1160 -84.52 -22.87 -99.28
N THR A 1161 -84.74 -23.98 -99.99
CA THR A 1161 -83.75 -24.71 -100.79
C THR A 1161 -84.43 -25.37 -102.00
N GLY A 1162 -83.65 -25.74 -103.01
CA GLY A 1162 -84.15 -26.42 -104.21
C GLY A 1162 -84.67 -25.46 -105.27
N VAL A 1163 -85.55 -25.95 -106.15
CA VAL A 1163 -86.16 -25.18 -107.25
C VAL A 1163 -87.67 -25.16 -107.01
N ALA A 1164 -88.25 -23.97 -106.85
CA ALA A 1164 -89.69 -23.82 -106.68
C ALA A 1164 -90.45 -24.03 -108.01
N VAL A 1165 -91.57 -24.74 -107.94
CA VAL A 1165 -92.54 -24.86 -109.04
C VAL A 1165 -93.82 -24.11 -108.65
N PRO A 1166 -94.30 -23.13 -109.44
CA PRO A 1166 -95.55 -22.40 -109.17
C PRO A 1166 -96.71 -23.32 -108.75
N PRO A 1167 -97.45 -23.04 -107.65
CA PRO A 1167 -97.46 -21.80 -106.87
C PRO A 1167 -96.46 -21.74 -105.68
N GLN A 1168 -95.39 -22.54 -105.69
CA GLN A 1168 -94.34 -22.47 -104.67
C GLN A 1168 -93.45 -21.24 -104.86
N VAL A 1169 -92.93 -20.69 -103.76
CA VAL A 1169 -91.98 -19.57 -103.75
C VAL A 1169 -90.68 -20.00 -103.11
N LEU A 1170 -89.55 -19.88 -103.80
CA LEU A 1170 -88.22 -20.06 -103.23
C LEU A 1170 -87.78 -18.74 -102.60
N ALA A 1171 -87.40 -18.76 -101.32
CA ALA A 1171 -86.78 -17.65 -100.61
C ALA A 1171 -85.28 -17.90 -100.44
N GLU A 1172 -84.45 -16.90 -100.78
CA GLU A 1172 -82.99 -17.00 -100.76
C GLU A 1172 -82.37 -15.82 -100.02
N HIS A 1173 -81.51 -16.12 -99.05
CA HIS A 1173 -80.62 -15.20 -98.35
C HIS A 1173 -79.41 -15.99 -97.83
N SER A 1174 -78.19 -15.52 -98.10
CA SER A 1174 -76.96 -16.14 -97.59
C SER A 1174 -76.49 -15.47 -96.30
N ALA A 1175 -75.92 -16.25 -95.38
CA ALA A 1175 -75.32 -15.70 -94.16
C ALA A 1175 -74.14 -14.79 -94.54
N ALA A 1176 -74.24 -13.51 -94.21
CA ALA A 1176 -73.21 -12.52 -94.51
C ALA A 1176 -73.47 -11.20 -93.76
N ASN A 1177 -72.43 -10.39 -93.62
CA ASN A 1177 -72.57 -9.02 -93.10
C ASN A 1177 -73.37 -8.14 -94.06
N LEU A 1178 -74.08 -7.15 -93.52
CA LEU A 1178 -74.67 -6.07 -94.31
C LEU A 1178 -73.65 -5.46 -95.27
N ASN A 1179 -74.13 -4.97 -96.42
CA ASN A 1179 -73.29 -4.21 -97.35
C ASN A 1179 -73.88 -2.81 -97.49
N SER A 1180 -73.16 -1.82 -96.96
CA SER A 1180 -73.63 -0.44 -96.85
C SER A 1180 -74.99 -0.33 -96.14
N GLY A 1181 -75.13 -1.03 -95.01
CA GLY A 1181 -76.34 -1.03 -94.18
C GLY A 1181 -77.52 -1.85 -94.71
N GLN A 1182 -77.37 -2.58 -95.81
CA GLN A 1182 -78.49 -3.32 -96.42
C GLN A 1182 -78.12 -4.70 -96.99
N ARG A 1183 -79.14 -5.57 -97.06
CA ARG A 1183 -79.22 -6.82 -97.84
C ARG A 1183 -80.65 -7.01 -98.34
N ALA A 1184 -80.95 -8.12 -99.00
CA ALA A 1184 -82.31 -8.44 -99.39
C ALA A 1184 -82.57 -9.95 -99.35
N ILE A 1185 -83.78 -10.34 -98.97
CA ILE A 1185 -84.31 -11.70 -99.20
C ILE A 1185 -84.85 -11.73 -100.63
N ARG A 1186 -84.44 -12.72 -101.42
CA ARG A 1186 -84.92 -12.89 -102.79
C ARG A 1186 -86.02 -13.95 -102.81
N PHE A 1187 -87.19 -13.59 -103.30
CA PHE A 1187 -88.32 -14.50 -103.49
C PHE A 1187 -88.53 -14.75 -104.98
N SER A 1188 -88.62 -16.01 -105.39
CA SER A 1188 -89.00 -16.37 -106.77
C SER A 1188 -90.46 -16.00 -107.06
N ALA A 1189 -90.81 -15.81 -108.33
CA ALA A 1189 -92.20 -15.53 -108.72
C ALA A 1189 -93.12 -16.72 -108.35
N PRO A 1190 -94.30 -16.48 -107.73
CA PRO A 1190 -95.27 -17.54 -107.44
C PRO A 1190 -96.01 -18.06 -108.67
N GLY A 1191 -95.98 -17.35 -109.80
CA GLY A 1191 -96.64 -17.71 -111.06
C GLY A 1191 -98.01 -17.08 -111.26
N ALA A 1192 -98.43 -17.00 -112.52
CA ALA A 1192 -99.67 -16.31 -112.93
C ALA A 1192 -100.91 -16.89 -112.22
N GLY A 1193 -101.73 -16.00 -111.64
CA GLY A 1193 -102.94 -16.36 -110.88
C GLY A 1193 -102.74 -16.69 -109.39
N ALA A 1194 -101.50 -16.78 -108.89
CA ALA A 1194 -101.20 -17.09 -107.49
C ALA A 1194 -100.87 -15.83 -106.68
N ARG A 1195 -101.83 -15.32 -105.91
CA ARG A 1195 -101.69 -14.13 -105.04
C ARG A 1195 -101.65 -14.54 -103.57
N GLY A 1196 -100.77 -13.97 -102.76
CA GLY A 1196 -100.59 -14.33 -101.36
C GLY A 1196 -99.63 -13.39 -100.64
N VAL A 1197 -99.39 -13.66 -99.35
CA VAL A 1197 -98.50 -12.89 -98.48
C VAL A 1197 -97.51 -13.84 -97.81
N ILE A 1198 -96.26 -13.40 -97.67
CA ILE A 1198 -95.22 -14.07 -96.88
C ILE A 1198 -94.70 -13.05 -95.87
N ASP A 1199 -94.84 -13.35 -94.59
CA ASP A 1199 -94.26 -12.55 -93.51
C ASP A 1199 -92.87 -13.10 -93.17
N SER A 1200 -91.85 -12.29 -93.43
CA SER A 1200 -90.45 -12.58 -93.11
C SER A 1200 -90.13 -12.11 -91.70
N VAL A 1201 -90.02 -13.03 -90.75
CA VAL A 1201 -89.73 -12.72 -89.35
C VAL A 1201 -88.32 -13.18 -88.99
N LEU A 1202 -87.53 -12.29 -88.39
CA LEU A 1202 -86.20 -12.61 -87.85
C LEU A 1202 -86.22 -12.53 -86.33
N ASP A 1203 -85.89 -13.64 -85.65
CA ASP A 1203 -85.68 -13.63 -84.20
C ASP A 1203 -84.33 -13.00 -83.88
N LEU A 1204 -84.35 -11.72 -83.52
CA LEU A 1204 -83.12 -10.97 -83.22
C LEU A 1204 -82.37 -11.54 -82.00
N ASN A 1205 -83.04 -12.18 -81.04
CA ASN A 1205 -82.39 -12.78 -79.88
C ASN A 1205 -81.63 -14.05 -80.25
N ALA A 1206 -82.25 -14.93 -81.03
CA ALA A 1206 -81.61 -16.17 -81.50
C ALA A 1206 -80.30 -15.91 -82.29
N HIS A 1207 -80.14 -14.70 -82.84
CA HIS A 1207 -78.99 -14.32 -83.68
C HIS A 1207 -78.11 -13.22 -83.05
N ASN A 1208 -78.23 -12.92 -81.76
CA ASN A 1208 -77.44 -11.89 -81.05
C ASN A 1208 -77.54 -10.47 -81.64
N LEU A 1209 -78.71 -10.12 -82.20
CA LEU A 1209 -79.03 -8.82 -82.82
C LEU A 1209 -80.06 -8.02 -82.03
N LEU A 1210 -80.35 -8.38 -80.77
CA LEU A 1210 -81.35 -7.67 -79.94
C LEU A 1210 -81.11 -6.17 -79.83
N TRP A 1211 -79.88 -5.69 -79.95
CA TRP A 1211 -79.54 -4.28 -79.99
C TRP A 1211 -80.12 -3.52 -81.21
N LEU A 1212 -80.60 -4.24 -82.23
CA LEU A 1212 -81.38 -3.69 -83.36
C LEU A 1212 -82.90 -3.89 -83.21
N ALA A 1213 -83.40 -4.41 -82.09
CA ALA A 1213 -84.83 -4.51 -81.86
C ALA A 1213 -85.46 -3.12 -81.71
N GLU A 1214 -86.61 -2.90 -82.32
CA GLU A 1214 -87.43 -1.73 -81.99
C GLU A 1214 -88.24 -2.08 -80.73
N ASP A 1215 -87.86 -1.52 -79.58
CA ASP A 1215 -88.52 -1.82 -78.31
C ASP A 1215 -89.92 -1.18 -78.27
N GLN A 1216 -90.93 -1.87 -78.81
CA GLN A 1216 -92.33 -1.49 -78.65
C GLN A 1216 -92.87 -2.13 -77.37
N ARG A 1217 -93.36 -1.30 -76.42
CA ARG A 1217 -94.13 -1.79 -75.27
C ARG A 1217 -95.36 -2.54 -75.79
N TRP A 1218 -95.48 -3.83 -75.47
CA TRP A 1218 -96.75 -4.52 -75.52
C TRP A 1218 -97.52 -4.27 -74.22
#